data_AF-A0AAP8ZUT1-F1
#
_entry.id   AF-A0AAP8ZUT1-F1
#
_cell.length_a   1.000
_cell.length_b   1.000
_cell.length_c   1.000
_cell.angle_alpha   90.00
_cell.angle_beta   90.00
_cell.angle_gamma   90.00
#
_symmetry.space_group_name_H-M   'P 1'
#
loop_
_entity.id
_entity.type
_entity.pdbx_description
1 polymer ?
#
loop_
_entity_poly.entity_id
_entity_poly.type
_entity_poly.pdbx_seq_one_letter_code
_entity_poly.pdbx_strand_id
1 'polypeptide(L)'
;MKRRYLFAGLVVSAFFVVGAKTPTLKDTPIGENFHAPPGVSAPIEPLLLYQASQDEKCRHWVDSVYKRMSLKEKVGQLFIYTIAPVQTKRNMQLLRDAVHTYKVGGLLFSGGKIQNQATLTNEAQRMARCPLLITFDGEWGLSMRLRGTPVFPRNMVLGCIQDNRLIYEYGREMARQCRELGVQVNFAPVADVNINPDNPVINTRSFGEDPMQVADKVIAYASGLESGKVLSVCKHFPGHGDTDVDSHKALPVLPFTRERLDSVELYPFKEAIRAGVSGMMVGHLQVPVIEPIGGLPSSLSRNVVYGLLTEELAFKGLIFTDALAMKGVSGNQSVCLQALKAGNDMVLAPRRLKEEIDAVLAAVEKGELPEEEIDAKCRKILTYKYILGLKDKPFVRLSGLGSRINTPQTRDLIRRLNLAAITVLNNKGGVLPLHPDLKEVAILNVGDGGKTEPFDREIKKYIPFTRFQLRKDLPEVEQQKLRDSLAAYRRVIVTVTEQRLAPYQSFFARFAPEAPAIYVFYTPAKSMLQIQRAVSAAEAVVLAHAPHDDVQERVADILFGKATADGRLSASVGGLFSAGSGVTITPHTPFHFVPEEYGLKSEVLSRIDSIALEGIKEGAYPGCQILVMKDGKALYDRCFGHHTDKHSEKVKPTDLYDLASLSKTTGTLLAVMKLYDKGCFNLTDKVSDYLPFLRKTNKENLTIRELLLHQSGLPSGLVFYQEAIDKKSYKGSLFKQSKDALHTVRLGARTWGNPRFRFNKGMAAETKSGDCILQVCDSLWLNQSFREEMQRKIAEVPLKDKNYRYSDIGFILLQMLAEELSGKPLDEYLWQEFYKPMGLERTAYLPLRYFEKKEIVPSAVDRFLRKTTLQGFVHDESAAFQGGISGNAGLFSTAREVGKVYQMLLNGGELDGRRYLSKETCALFTTDKSKISRRGLGFDKPDVVNESKSPCAVSAPASVYGHTGFTGTCAWVDPDNGLVYVFLSNRTYPDAWVNKLSKMAIREKIQETIYEAMK
;
A
#
# COMPACT_ATOMS: atom_id res chain seq x y z
N MET A 1 -33.41 -31.14 15.64
CA MET A 1 -34.22 -30.78 16.82
C MET A 1 -33.85 -29.37 17.25
N LYS A 2 -34.84 -28.46 17.28
CA LYS A 2 -34.76 -27.12 17.88
C LYS A 2 -34.87 -27.22 19.40
N ARG A 3 -34.08 -26.41 20.15
CA ARG A 3 -34.39 -25.72 21.44
C ARG A 3 -33.07 -25.13 21.97
N ARG A 4 -32.88 -23.80 22.04
CA ARG A 4 -33.45 -22.73 22.91
C ARG A 4 -32.89 -22.71 24.34
N TYR A 5 -32.77 -21.46 24.85
CA TYR A 5 -32.61 -20.96 26.22
C TYR A 5 -31.18 -20.52 26.60
N LEU A 6 -30.88 -19.41 27.31
CA LEU A 6 -31.66 -18.28 27.89
C LEU A 6 -30.65 -17.21 28.43
N PHE A 7 -30.91 -15.92 28.16
CA PHE A 7 -30.95 -14.73 29.06
C PHE A 7 -29.79 -14.08 29.85
N ALA A 8 -30.06 -12.77 30.07
CA ALA A 8 -29.62 -11.78 31.08
C ALA A 8 -28.46 -10.83 30.68
N GLY A 9 -28.55 -9.49 30.81
CA GLY A 9 -29.55 -8.63 31.44
C GLY A 9 -29.35 -7.11 31.13
N LEU A 10 -30.41 -6.34 31.42
CA LEU A 10 -30.60 -4.88 31.29
C LEU A 10 -29.72 -4.03 32.25
N VAL A 11 -29.47 -2.75 31.90
CA VAL A 11 -29.84 -1.56 32.73
C VAL A 11 -30.18 -0.37 31.81
N VAL A 12 -31.24 0.35 32.20
CA VAL A 12 -31.92 1.51 31.60
C VAL A 12 -31.38 2.82 32.17
N SER A 13 -31.39 3.90 31.39
CA SER A 13 -31.74 5.26 31.87
C SER A 13 -32.19 6.15 30.71
N ALA A 14 -33.40 6.70 30.84
CA ALA A 14 -34.06 7.60 29.92
C ALA A 14 -34.26 8.98 30.58
N PHE A 15 -34.17 10.06 29.81
CA PHE A 15 -34.88 11.31 30.06
C PHE A 15 -35.31 11.93 28.72
N PHE A 16 -36.61 12.19 28.61
CA PHE A 16 -37.29 12.94 27.53
C PHE A 16 -37.19 14.45 27.80
N VAL A 17 -37.10 15.29 26.75
CA VAL A 17 -37.88 16.55 26.57
C VAL A 17 -37.84 17.00 25.09
N VAL A 18 -39.03 16.98 24.47
CA VAL A 18 -39.67 17.95 23.54
C VAL A 18 -38.94 18.46 22.28
N GLY A 19 -39.28 17.87 21.13
CA GLY A 19 -40.14 18.49 20.09
C GLY A 19 -39.69 19.76 19.34
N ALA A 20 -39.15 19.60 18.13
CA ALA A 20 -39.44 20.46 16.97
C ALA A 20 -39.18 19.70 15.66
N LYS A 21 -40.19 19.63 14.79
CA LYS A 21 -40.18 18.93 13.50
C LYS A 21 -39.43 19.75 12.43
N THR A 22 -38.42 19.16 11.81
CA THR A 22 -37.93 19.52 10.46
C THR A 22 -37.86 18.25 9.63
N PRO A 23 -38.42 18.21 8.40
CA PRO A 23 -38.37 17.00 7.57
C PRO A 23 -36.98 16.88 6.94
N THR A 24 -36.27 15.82 7.29
CA THR A 24 -35.05 15.36 6.63
C THR A 24 -35.40 14.72 5.28
N LEU A 25 -34.82 15.25 4.21
CA LEU A 25 -34.79 14.60 2.89
C LEU A 25 -33.87 13.37 2.99
N LYS A 26 -34.43 12.22 2.61
CA LYS A 26 -33.79 10.90 2.63
C LYS A 26 -32.62 10.81 1.66
N ASP A 27 -31.58 10.13 2.12
CA ASP A 27 -30.51 9.53 1.35
C ASP A 27 -31.05 8.75 0.15
N THR A 28 -30.51 9.02 -1.03
CA THR A 28 -30.62 8.15 -2.21
C THR A 28 -29.18 7.78 -2.61
N PRO A 29 -28.84 6.48 -2.77
CA PRO A 29 -27.51 6.08 -3.18
C PRO A 29 -27.31 6.41 -4.67
N ILE A 30 -26.32 7.25 -4.98
CA ILE A 30 -25.86 7.46 -6.36
C ILE A 30 -24.79 6.40 -6.64
N GLY A 31 -25.12 5.42 -7.48
CA GLY A 31 -24.16 4.41 -7.91
C GLY A 31 -24.79 3.20 -8.55
N GLU A 32 -25.45 3.36 -9.71
CA GLU A 32 -25.60 2.26 -10.67
C GLU A 32 -25.42 2.78 -12.10
N ASN A 33 -24.51 2.15 -12.83
CA ASN A 33 -24.13 2.43 -14.21
C ASN A 33 -25.28 2.09 -15.17
N PHE A 34 -25.82 3.09 -15.88
CA PHE A 34 -26.65 2.86 -17.06
C PHE A 34 -25.85 3.12 -18.34
N HIS A 35 -25.42 2.05 -19.00
CA HIS A 35 -25.03 2.12 -20.41
C HIS A 35 -26.31 2.16 -21.28
N ALA A 36 -26.58 3.30 -21.89
CA ALA A 36 -27.59 3.43 -22.94
C ALA A 36 -27.01 3.02 -24.31
N PRO A 37 -27.81 2.46 -25.24
CA PRO A 37 -27.36 2.10 -26.59
C PRO A 37 -27.06 3.35 -27.44
N PRO A 38 -26.28 3.23 -28.55
CA PRO A 38 -25.86 4.38 -29.35
C PRO A 38 -27.00 4.88 -30.24
N GLY A 39 -27.39 6.15 -30.07
CA GLY A 39 -28.33 6.84 -30.95
C GLY A 39 -29.27 7.77 -30.18
N VAL A 40 -28.91 9.06 -30.16
CA VAL A 40 -29.65 10.20 -29.57
C VAL A 40 -29.83 10.13 -28.05
N SER A 41 -28.88 10.71 -27.31
CA SER A 41 -29.07 11.02 -25.88
C SER A 41 -30.13 12.11 -25.72
N ALA A 42 -31.09 11.90 -24.83
CA ALA A 42 -32.02 12.95 -24.41
C ALA A 42 -31.26 14.23 -23.98
N PRO A 43 -31.81 15.43 -24.21
CA PRO A 43 -31.13 16.67 -23.83
C PRO A 43 -30.88 16.69 -22.32
N ILE A 44 -29.61 16.85 -21.92
CA ILE A 44 -29.22 16.97 -20.51
C ILE A 44 -29.20 18.47 -20.18
N GLU A 45 -30.25 18.96 -19.53
CA GLU A 45 -30.30 20.35 -19.07
C GLU A 45 -29.26 20.59 -17.96
N PRO A 46 -28.48 21.68 -18.02
CA PRO A 46 -27.61 22.06 -16.92
C PRO A 46 -28.37 22.20 -15.60
N LEU A 47 -27.79 21.78 -14.48
CA LEU A 47 -28.48 21.74 -13.19
C LEU A 47 -29.04 23.11 -12.78
N LEU A 48 -28.27 24.18 -13.02
CA LEU A 48 -28.71 25.55 -12.73
C LEU A 48 -29.88 26.00 -13.61
N LEU A 49 -29.91 25.58 -14.88
CA LEU A 49 -31.01 25.92 -15.80
C LEU A 49 -32.26 25.11 -15.51
N TYR A 50 -32.12 23.82 -15.21
CA TYR A 50 -33.24 22.95 -14.84
C TYR A 50 -33.99 23.51 -13.61
N GLN A 51 -33.26 24.03 -12.61
CA GLN A 51 -33.88 24.68 -11.46
C GLN A 51 -34.65 25.96 -11.85
N ALA A 52 -34.16 26.71 -12.84
CA ALA A 52 -34.76 27.96 -13.27
C ALA A 52 -35.93 27.78 -14.25
N SER A 53 -35.90 26.75 -15.10
CA SER A 53 -37.00 26.44 -16.02
C SER A 53 -38.30 26.13 -15.26
N GLN A 54 -38.19 25.66 -14.02
CA GLN A 54 -39.30 25.41 -13.09
C GLN A 54 -39.68 26.64 -12.24
N ASP A 55 -38.91 27.73 -12.24
CA ASP A 55 -39.16 28.93 -11.43
C ASP A 55 -39.94 30.01 -12.21
N GLU A 56 -41.24 30.13 -11.92
CA GLU A 56 -42.10 31.19 -12.48
C GLU A 56 -41.58 32.61 -12.22
N LYS A 57 -40.96 32.85 -11.05
CA LYS A 57 -40.42 34.17 -10.72
C LYS A 57 -39.20 34.50 -11.58
N CYS A 58 -38.41 33.48 -11.96
CA CYS A 58 -37.32 33.66 -12.91
C CYS A 58 -37.88 34.10 -14.27
N ARG A 59 -38.87 33.37 -14.82
CA ARG A 59 -39.50 33.72 -16.10
C ARG A 59 -40.07 35.15 -16.10
N HIS A 60 -40.84 35.49 -15.07
CA HIS A 60 -41.40 36.84 -14.93
C HIS A 60 -40.35 37.94 -14.81
N TRP A 61 -39.26 37.69 -14.06
CA TRP A 61 -38.18 38.67 -13.94
C TRP A 61 -37.44 38.86 -15.27
N VAL A 62 -37.11 37.76 -15.97
CA VAL A 62 -36.46 37.80 -17.29
C VAL A 62 -37.32 38.57 -18.27
N ASP A 63 -38.60 38.24 -18.40
CA ASP A 63 -39.53 38.94 -19.29
C ASP A 63 -39.66 40.43 -18.95
N SER A 64 -39.78 40.75 -17.66
CA SER A 64 -39.89 42.11 -17.16
C SER A 64 -38.66 42.94 -17.53
N VAL A 65 -37.46 42.41 -17.29
CA VAL A 65 -36.20 43.11 -17.63
C VAL A 65 -36.05 43.24 -19.13
N TYR A 66 -36.20 42.13 -19.86
CA TYR A 66 -36.00 42.04 -21.30
C TYR A 66 -36.92 43.01 -22.08
N LYS A 67 -38.22 43.07 -21.74
CA LYS A 67 -39.19 43.97 -22.42
C LYS A 67 -38.86 45.47 -22.29
N ARG A 68 -38.00 45.85 -21.35
CA ARG A 68 -37.57 47.26 -21.14
C ARG A 68 -36.24 47.59 -21.82
N MET A 69 -35.61 46.62 -22.49
CA MET A 69 -34.32 46.79 -23.14
C MET A 69 -34.50 47.20 -24.60
N SER A 70 -33.79 48.24 -25.02
CA SER A 70 -33.57 48.54 -26.43
C SER A 70 -32.71 47.46 -27.10
N LEU A 71 -32.74 47.35 -28.43
CA LEU A 71 -31.86 46.43 -29.17
C LEU A 71 -30.38 46.62 -28.79
N LYS A 72 -29.92 47.88 -28.67
CA LYS A 72 -28.56 48.20 -28.21
C LYS A 72 -28.26 47.68 -26.81
N GLU A 73 -29.23 47.76 -25.89
CA GLU A 73 -29.08 47.18 -24.55
C GLU A 73 -29.03 45.65 -24.60
N LYS A 74 -29.87 45.00 -25.42
CA LYS A 74 -29.86 43.54 -25.63
C LYS A 74 -28.50 43.07 -26.16
N VAL A 75 -27.98 43.73 -27.21
CA VAL A 75 -26.65 43.47 -27.78
C VAL A 75 -25.55 43.70 -26.74
N GLY A 76 -25.62 44.79 -25.97
CA GLY A 76 -24.68 45.07 -24.89
C GLY A 76 -24.57 43.92 -23.88
N GLN A 77 -25.68 43.23 -23.56
CA GLN A 77 -25.65 42.08 -22.65
C GLN A 77 -24.77 40.93 -23.13
N LEU A 78 -24.48 40.83 -24.42
CA LEU A 78 -23.66 39.77 -24.98
C LEU A 78 -22.15 40.03 -24.81
N PHE A 79 -21.76 41.19 -24.26
CA PHE A 79 -20.34 41.57 -24.13
C PHE A 79 -19.84 41.52 -22.68
N ILE A 80 -18.62 41.03 -22.50
CA ILE A 80 -17.84 41.13 -21.26
C ILE A 80 -16.61 41.98 -21.52
N TYR A 81 -16.50 43.12 -20.84
CA TYR A 81 -15.38 44.03 -21.04
C TYR A 81 -14.33 43.94 -19.92
N THR A 82 -13.05 44.02 -20.28
CA THR A 82 -11.94 43.94 -19.31
C THR A 82 -11.61 45.30 -18.74
N ILE A 83 -11.56 45.42 -17.41
CA ILE A 83 -11.21 46.63 -16.69
C ILE A 83 -10.00 46.36 -15.79
N ALA A 84 -9.01 47.26 -15.81
CA ALA A 84 -7.92 47.19 -14.85
C ALA A 84 -8.42 47.66 -13.48
N PRO A 85 -8.11 46.97 -12.36
CA PRO A 85 -8.59 47.37 -11.05
C PRO A 85 -7.78 48.54 -10.45
N VAL A 86 -7.81 49.69 -11.13
CA VAL A 86 -7.14 50.95 -10.74
C VAL A 86 -8.13 52.12 -10.83
N GLN A 87 -8.05 53.08 -9.89
CA GLN A 87 -8.97 54.21 -9.81
C GLN A 87 -8.39 55.48 -10.46
N THR A 88 -7.94 55.37 -11.71
CA THR A 88 -7.51 56.55 -12.48
C THR A 88 -8.71 57.17 -13.22
N LYS A 89 -8.68 58.48 -13.51
CA LYS A 89 -9.74 59.15 -14.27
C LYS A 89 -10.05 58.43 -15.60
N ARG A 90 -9.01 58.01 -16.33
CA ARG A 90 -9.13 57.24 -17.58
C ARG A 90 -9.84 55.91 -17.36
N ASN A 91 -9.47 55.15 -16.33
CA ASN A 91 -10.07 53.83 -16.08
C ASN A 91 -11.53 53.95 -15.62
N MET A 92 -11.86 54.97 -14.81
CA MET A 92 -13.25 55.26 -14.44
C MET A 92 -14.09 55.68 -15.65
N GLN A 93 -13.52 56.42 -16.61
CA GLN A 93 -14.20 56.73 -17.85
C GLN A 93 -14.46 55.47 -18.69
N LEU A 94 -13.47 54.59 -18.84
CA LEU A 94 -13.65 53.29 -19.52
C LEU A 94 -14.73 52.44 -18.84
N LEU A 95 -14.73 52.41 -17.50
CA LEU A 95 -15.76 51.71 -16.74
C LEU A 95 -17.15 52.31 -16.99
N ARG A 96 -17.27 53.64 -16.96
CA ARG A 96 -18.52 54.34 -17.27
C ARG A 96 -18.98 54.07 -18.70
N ASP A 97 -18.08 54.10 -19.67
CA ASP A 97 -18.42 53.84 -21.07
C ASP A 97 -18.93 52.41 -21.24
N ALA A 98 -18.21 51.41 -20.72
CA ALA A 98 -18.65 50.01 -20.77
C ALA A 98 -20.02 49.82 -20.11
N VAL A 99 -20.20 50.30 -18.87
CA VAL A 99 -21.38 49.99 -18.05
C VAL A 99 -22.57 50.87 -18.39
N HIS A 100 -22.37 52.18 -18.54
CA HIS A 100 -23.45 53.14 -18.74
C HIS A 100 -23.74 53.40 -20.21
N THR A 101 -22.72 53.52 -21.07
CA THR A 101 -22.91 53.87 -22.49
C THR A 101 -23.23 52.63 -23.34
N TYR A 102 -22.43 51.57 -23.19
CA TYR A 102 -22.57 50.33 -23.96
C TYR A 102 -23.39 49.24 -23.25
N LYS A 103 -23.72 49.45 -21.97
CA LYS A 103 -24.62 48.59 -21.19
C LYS A 103 -24.19 47.12 -21.24
N VAL A 104 -22.88 46.87 -21.08
CA VAL A 104 -22.30 45.52 -21.18
C VAL A 104 -22.97 44.52 -20.22
N GLY A 105 -22.96 43.25 -20.58
CA GLY A 105 -23.54 42.17 -19.75
C GLY A 105 -22.69 41.85 -18.53
N GLY A 106 -21.38 41.98 -18.66
CA GLY A 106 -20.43 41.68 -17.59
C GLY A 106 -19.09 42.40 -17.68
N LEU A 107 -18.28 42.22 -16.63
CA LEU A 107 -16.93 42.78 -16.51
C LEU A 107 -15.94 41.72 -16.04
N LEU A 108 -14.73 41.73 -16.62
CA LEU A 108 -13.57 40.95 -16.18
C LEU A 108 -12.49 41.90 -15.62
N PHE A 109 -11.81 41.52 -14.54
CA PHE A 109 -10.68 42.30 -14.02
C PHE A 109 -9.32 41.66 -14.34
N SER A 110 -8.36 42.46 -14.82
CA SER A 110 -7.05 41.96 -15.30
C SER A 110 -6.04 41.58 -14.20
N GLY A 111 -6.26 42.04 -12.95
CA GLY A 111 -5.46 41.68 -11.77
C GLY A 111 -5.04 42.88 -10.92
N GLY A 112 -4.89 42.68 -9.60
CA GLY A 112 -4.60 43.78 -8.66
C GLY A 112 -4.74 43.44 -7.17
N LYS A 113 -5.22 44.40 -6.37
CA LYS A 113 -5.54 44.23 -4.95
C LYS A 113 -7.03 43.96 -4.77
N ILE A 114 -7.40 43.12 -3.79
CA ILE A 114 -8.80 42.76 -3.51
C ILE A 114 -9.69 44.00 -3.27
N GLN A 115 -9.20 45.02 -2.55
CA GLN A 115 -9.98 46.22 -2.25
C GLN A 115 -10.31 47.03 -3.50
N ASN A 116 -9.36 47.16 -4.43
CA ASN A 116 -9.58 47.95 -5.64
C ASN A 116 -10.63 47.31 -6.55
N GLN A 117 -10.58 45.99 -6.72
CA GLN A 117 -11.59 45.27 -7.49
C GLN A 117 -12.96 45.38 -6.83
N ALA A 118 -13.06 45.20 -5.51
CA ALA A 118 -14.32 45.33 -4.78
C ALA A 118 -14.93 46.74 -4.90
N THR A 119 -14.12 47.79 -4.77
CA THR A 119 -14.58 49.18 -4.95
C THR A 119 -15.11 49.41 -6.36
N LEU A 120 -14.36 49.01 -7.40
CA LEU A 120 -14.79 49.18 -8.78
C LEU A 120 -16.01 48.33 -9.13
N THR A 121 -16.15 47.15 -8.53
CA THR A 121 -17.35 46.32 -8.63
C THR A 121 -18.56 47.05 -8.10
N ASN A 122 -18.46 47.70 -6.93
CA ASN A 122 -19.54 48.49 -6.35
C ASN A 122 -19.92 49.69 -7.22
N GLU A 123 -18.92 50.41 -7.75
CA GLU A 123 -19.17 51.53 -8.68
C GLU A 123 -19.87 51.06 -9.95
N ALA A 124 -19.39 49.95 -10.53
CA ALA A 124 -19.98 49.36 -11.73
C ALA A 124 -21.44 48.95 -11.50
N GLN A 125 -21.73 48.21 -10.42
CA GLN A 125 -23.09 47.77 -10.10
C GLN A 125 -24.03 48.96 -9.83
N ARG A 126 -23.53 50.06 -9.24
CA ARG A 126 -24.31 51.29 -9.05
C ARG A 126 -24.72 51.93 -10.38
N MET A 127 -23.79 52.00 -11.33
CA MET A 127 -24.03 52.58 -12.67
C MET A 127 -24.90 51.69 -13.58
N ALA A 128 -24.87 50.38 -13.37
CA ALA A 128 -25.53 49.42 -14.25
C ALA A 128 -27.06 49.49 -14.11
N ARG A 129 -27.80 49.52 -15.23
CA ARG A 129 -29.27 49.46 -15.22
C ARG A 129 -29.75 48.03 -14.94
N CYS A 130 -29.25 47.07 -15.71
CA CYS A 130 -29.33 45.64 -15.44
C CYS A 130 -28.06 45.23 -14.67
N PRO A 131 -28.15 44.48 -13.55
CA PRO A 131 -26.98 44.06 -12.79
C PRO A 131 -25.95 43.32 -13.66
N LEU A 132 -24.66 43.57 -13.43
CA LEU A 132 -23.56 43.01 -14.22
C LEU A 132 -23.17 41.61 -13.72
N LEU A 133 -22.80 40.72 -14.64
CA LEU A 133 -22.00 39.54 -14.31
C LEU A 133 -20.55 39.98 -14.09
N ILE A 134 -20.08 39.91 -12.85
CA ILE A 134 -18.67 40.06 -12.54
C ILE A 134 -18.02 38.70 -12.75
N THR A 135 -17.07 38.66 -13.68
CA THR A 135 -16.35 37.44 -14.04
C THR A 135 -14.93 37.47 -13.50
N PHE A 136 -14.36 36.29 -13.31
CA PHE A 136 -13.03 36.11 -12.77
C PHE A 136 -12.33 34.92 -13.42
N ASP A 137 -11.01 34.95 -13.46
CA ASP A 137 -10.18 33.85 -13.93
C ASP A 137 -9.31 33.38 -12.77
N GLY A 138 -9.79 32.35 -12.07
CA GLY A 138 -9.23 31.87 -10.80
C GLY A 138 -9.06 30.36 -10.76
N GLU A 139 -8.12 29.83 -11.54
CA GLU A 139 -7.84 28.40 -11.67
C GLU A 139 -7.20 27.80 -10.38
N TRP A 140 -6.28 28.52 -9.73
CA TRP A 140 -5.64 28.13 -8.46
C TRP A 140 -6.00 29.11 -7.32
N GLY A 141 -7.20 29.65 -7.39
CA GLY A 141 -7.71 30.61 -6.43
C GLY A 141 -7.75 32.05 -6.93
N LEU A 142 -8.27 32.94 -6.08
CA LEU A 142 -8.22 34.39 -6.30
C LEU A 142 -6.77 34.88 -6.53
N SER A 143 -5.79 34.16 -5.99
CA SER A 143 -4.35 34.48 -6.09
C SER A 143 -3.81 34.47 -7.51
N MET A 144 -4.52 33.86 -8.47
CA MET A 144 -4.20 33.95 -9.90
C MET A 144 -4.18 35.40 -10.40
N ARG A 145 -5.07 36.26 -9.87
CA ARG A 145 -5.16 37.67 -10.28
C ARG A 145 -4.99 38.65 -9.13
N LEU A 146 -5.21 38.23 -7.87
CA LEU A 146 -5.30 39.11 -6.72
C LEU A 146 -4.27 38.80 -5.63
N ARG A 147 -3.46 39.81 -5.30
CA ARG A 147 -2.45 39.70 -4.23
C ARG A 147 -3.10 39.67 -2.84
N GLY A 148 -2.46 38.97 -1.91
CA GLY A 148 -2.91 38.89 -0.50
C GLY A 148 -4.12 37.97 -0.30
N THR A 149 -4.32 37.01 -1.20
CA THR A 149 -5.38 35.98 -1.12
C THR A 149 -4.77 34.59 -0.99
N PRO A 150 -5.55 33.59 -0.52
CA PRO A 150 -5.07 32.22 -0.38
C PRO A 150 -4.58 31.63 -1.72
N VAL A 151 -3.48 30.88 -1.66
CA VAL A 151 -2.87 30.20 -2.81
C VAL A 151 -3.19 28.71 -2.71
N PHE A 152 -4.06 28.22 -3.61
CA PHE A 152 -4.36 26.80 -3.68
C PHE A 152 -3.32 26.06 -4.53
N PRO A 153 -3.17 24.74 -4.35
CA PRO A 153 -2.28 23.95 -5.20
C PRO A 153 -2.71 24.05 -6.67
N ARG A 154 -1.74 23.96 -7.58
CA ARG A 154 -2.01 23.91 -9.03
C ARG A 154 -2.81 22.66 -9.37
N ASN A 155 -3.63 22.70 -10.41
CA ASN A 155 -4.50 21.58 -10.80
C ASN A 155 -3.73 20.29 -11.04
N MET A 156 -2.51 20.33 -11.56
CA MET A 156 -1.71 19.11 -11.76
C MET A 156 -1.34 18.43 -10.43
N VAL A 157 -1.19 19.19 -9.34
CA VAL A 157 -1.00 18.63 -7.99
C VAL A 157 -2.33 18.10 -7.45
N LEU A 158 -3.42 18.85 -7.64
CA LEU A 158 -4.77 18.42 -7.24
C LEU A 158 -5.23 17.15 -7.98
N GLY A 159 -4.73 16.95 -9.20
CA GLY A 159 -4.90 15.74 -9.98
C GLY A 159 -4.39 14.48 -9.29
N CYS A 160 -3.41 14.62 -8.39
CA CYS A 160 -2.85 13.48 -7.69
C CYS A 160 -3.77 12.91 -6.61
N ILE A 161 -4.70 13.72 -6.12
CA ILE A 161 -5.62 13.38 -5.02
C ILE A 161 -6.57 12.29 -5.49
N GLN A 162 -6.81 11.26 -4.69
CA GLN A 162 -7.79 10.22 -5.04
C GLN A 162 -9.22 10.59 -4.61
N ASP A 163 -9.40 11.25 -3.47
CA ASP A 163 -10.71 11.67 -2.96
C ASP A 163 -11.25 12.93 -3.65
N ASN A 164 -12.17 12.75 -4.62
CA ASN A 164 -12.85 13.85 -5.32
C ASN A 164 -13.68 14.77 -4.41
N ARG A 165 -14.04 14.35 -3.19
CA ARG A 165 -14.77 15.21 -2.26
C ARG A 165 -13.96 16.44 -1.87
N LEU A 166 -12.64 16.30 -1.76
CA LEU A 166 -11.74 17.44 -1.49
C LEU A 166 -11.74 18.46 -2.65
N ILE A 167 -11.87 17.98 -3.89
CA ILE A 167 -11.93 18.83 -5.08
C ILE A 167 -13.26 19.57 -5.15
N TYR A 168 -14.35 18.91 -4.77
CA TYR A 168 -15.66 19.55 -4.58
C TYR A 168 -15.61 20.62 -3.47
N GLU A 169 -15.00 20.33 -2.32
CA GLU A 169 -14.80 21.31 -1.24
C GLU A 169 -13.95 22.51 -1.69
N TYR A 170 -12.92 22.28 -2.52
CA TYR A 170 -12.16 23.35 -3.16
C TYR A 170 -13.06 24.24 -4.02
N GLY A 171 -13.90 23.66 -4.88
CA GLY A 171 -14.89 24.40 -5.66
C GLY A 171 -15.85 25.22 -4.78
N ARG A 172 -16.34 24.63 -3.68
CA ARG A 172 -17.22 25.31 -2.70
C ARG A 172 -16.56 26.51 -2.05
N GLU A 173 -15.33 26.36 -1.59
CA GLU A 173 -14.57 27.44 -0.96
C GLU A 173 -14.25 28.54 -1.97
N MET A 174 -13.95 28.16 -3.21
CA MET A 174 -13.79 29.12 -4.30
C MET A 174 -15.06 29.90 -4.58
N ALA A 175 -16.22 29.25 -4.63
CA ALA A 175 -17.49 29.97 -4.79
C ALA A 175 -17.72 30.96 -3.65
N ARG A 176 -17.47 30.55 -2.39
CA ARG A 176 -17.60 31.44 -1.23
C ARG A 176 -16.71 32.69 -1.36
N GLN A 177 -15.44 32.51 -1.74
CA GLN A 177 -14.50 33.61 -1.95
C GLN A 177 -14.93 34.52 -3.12
N CYS A 178 -15.38 33.94 -4.23
CA CYS A 178 -15.95 34.67 -5.35
C CYS A 178 -17.16 35.52 -4.93
N ARG A 179 -18.11 34.95 -4.16
CA ARG A 179 -19.28 35.66 -3.66
C ARG A 179 -18.92 36.83 -2.74
N GLU A 180 -17.94 36.66 -1.87
CA GLU A 180 -17.40 37.75 -1.03
C GLU A 180 -16.82 38.90 -1.84
N LEU A 181 -16.29 38.61 -3.04
CA LEU A 181 -15.77 39.61 -3.97
C LEU A 181 -16.81 40.10 -5.00
N GLY A 182 -18.07 39.62 -4.90
CA GLY A 182 -19.13 39.97 -5.83
C GLY A 182 -18.99 39.35 -7.22
N VAL A 183 -18.25 38.26 -7.36
CA VAL A 183 -18.05 37.49 -8.60
C VAL A 183 -19.18 36.46 -8.77
N GLN A 184 -19.73 36.35 -9.98
CA GLN A 184 -20.77 35.37 -10.35
C GLN A 184 -20.28 34.29 -11.31
N VAL A 185 -19.22 34.55 -12.09
CA VAL A 185 -18.67 33.59 -13.06
C VAL A 185 -17.19 33.40 -12.78
N ASN A 186 -16.76 32.16 -12.61
CA ASN A 186 -15.34 31.81 -12.58
C ASN A 186 -15.00 31.04 -13.85
N PHE A 187 -14.02 31.52 -14.61
CA PHE A 187 -13.50 30.86 -15.82
C PHE A 187 -12.60 29.67 -15.47
N ALA A 188 -13.18 28.71 -14.76
CA ALA A 188 -12.59 27.46 -14.31
C ALA A 188 -13.73 26.43 -14.11
N PRO A 189 -13.45 25.12 -14.17
CA PRO A 189 -12.12 24.49 -14.29
C PRO A 189 -11.54 24.45 -15.70
N VAL A 190 -10.22 24.26 -15.77
CA VAL A 190 -9.55 23.80 -17.00
C VAL A 190 -9.85 22.31 -17.16
N ALA A 191 -10.43 21.94 -18.30
CA ALA A 191 -10.83 20.59 -18.68
C ALA A 191 -9.91 19.99 -19.75
N ASP A 192 -8.86 20.71 -20.16
CA ASP A 192 -7.88 20.21 -21.12
C ASP A 192 -7.08 19.02 -20.55
N VAL A 193 -6.86 17.98 -21.35
CA VAL A 193 -6.05 16.81 -20.99
C VAL A 193 -4.59 17.03 -21.40
N ASN A 194 -3.67 17.11 -20.43
CA ASN A 194 -2.27 17.44 -20.72
C ASN A 194 -1.44 16.22 -21.14
N ILE A 195 -1.68 15.74 -22.36
CA ILE A 195 -0.95 14.59 -22.94
C ILE A 195 0.40 14.99 -23.54
N ASN A 196 0.56 16.26 -23.92
CA ASN A 196 1.84 16.75 -24.42
C ASN A 196 2.68 17.35 -23.27
N PRO A 197 3.79 16.72 -22.87
CA PRO A 197 4.64 17.20 -21.78
C PRO A 197 5.32 18.55 -22.09
N ASP A 198 5.48 18.87 -23.38
CA ASP A 198 6.06 20.10 -23.91
C ASP A 198 5.02 21.21 -24.15
N ASN A 199 3.74 20.95 -23.86
CA ASN A 199 2.69 21.96 -23.95
C ASN A 199 3.08 23.20 -23.11
N PRO A 200 3.24 24.38 -23.72
CA PRO A 200 3.71 25.57 -23.01
C PRO A 200 2.60 26.29 -22.24
N VAL A 201 1.33 25.99 -22.52
CA VAL A 201 0.16 26.75 -22.06
C VAL A 201 -0.64 26.04 -20.98
N ILE A 202 -0.94 24.74 -21.17
CA ILE A 202 -1.77 23.96 -20.24
C ILE A 202 -0.92 23.43 -19.10
N ASN A 203 -0.05 22.44 -19.34
CA ASN A 203 0.94 21.95 -18.39
C ASN A 203 0.35 21.83 -16.96
N THR A 204 0.86 22.60 -15.99
CA THR A 204 0.41 22.56 -14.59
C THR A 204 -1.05 23.02 -14.33
N ARG A 205 -1.74 23.56 -15.33
CA ARG A 205 -3.14 24.03 -15.26
C ARG A 205 -4.16 22.92 -15.49
N SER A 206 -3.78 21.82 -16.14
CA SER A 206 -4.63 20.64 -16.25
C SER A 206 -4.59 19.83 -14.95
N PHE A 207 -5.63 19.05 -14.71
CA PHE A 207 -5.63 18.02 -13.65
C PHE A 207 -4.78 16.80 -14.00
N GLY A 208 -4.36 16.58 -15.25
CA GLY A 208 -3.54 15.42 -15.60
C GLY A 208 -3.57 15.07 -17.08
N GLU A 209 -3.05 13.89 -17.42
CA GLU A 209 -2.99 13.37 -18.79
C GLU A 209 -4.02 12.27 -19.08
N ASP A 210 -4.71 11.75 -18.05
CA ASP A 210 -5.77 10.76 -18.21
C ASP A 210 -7.14 11.45 -18.41
N PRO A 211 -7.84 11.24 -19.54
CA PRO A 211 -9.09 11.93 -19.82
C PRO A 211 -10.20 11.67 -18.78
N MET A 212 -10.28 10.46 -18.23
CA MET A 212 -11.31 10.08 -17.26
C MET A 212 -11.08 10.79 -15.92
N GLN A 213 -9.83 10.74 -15.43
CA GLN A 213 -9.46 11.40 -14.19
C GLN A 213 -9.60 12.92 -14.31
N VAL A 214 -9.24 13.51 -15.45
CA VAL A 214 -9.46 14.94 -15.71
C VAL A 214 -10.96 15.27 -15.67
N ALA A 215 -11.80 14.48 -16.32
CA ALA A 215 -13.26 14.66 -16.32
C ALA A 215 -13.84 14.65 -14.90
N ASP A 216 -13.45 13.67 -14.08
CA ASP A 216 -13.94 13.52 -12.71
C ASP A 216 -13.57 14.73 -11.83
N LYS A 217 -12.34 15.23 -11.94
CA LYS A 217 -11.85 16.41 -11.20
C LYS A 217 -12.57 17.68 -11.66
N VAL A 218 -12.76 17.82 -12.97
CA VAL A 218 -13.51 18.92 -13.60
C VAL A 218 -14.94 18.96 -13.05
N ILE A 219 -15.64 17.84 -13.08
CA ILE A 219 -17.03 17.73 -12.61
C ILE A 219 -17.11 18.04 -11.11
N ALA A 220 -16.21 17.49 -10.29
CA ALA A 220 -16.20 17.72 -8.85
C ALA A 220 -16.00 19.21 -8.52
N TYR A 221 -15.01 19.86 -9.14
CA TYR A 221 -14.75 21.28 -8.92
C TYR A 221 -15.89 22.17 -9.42
N ALA A 222 -16.40 21.90 -10.63
CA ALA A 222 -17.53 22.63 -11.23
C ALA A 222 -18.78 22.54 -10.36
N SER A 223 -19.12 21.34 -9.88
CA SER A 223 -20.24 21.12 -8.97
C SER A 223 -20.07 21.88 -7.64
N GLY A 224 -18.84 21.92 -7.13
CA GLY A 224 -18.49 22.72 -5.94
C GLY A 224 -18.74 24.21 -6.16
N LEU A 225 -18.34 24.76 -7.32
CA LEU A 225 -18.58 26.16 -7.67
C LEU A 225 -20.09 26.46 -7.80
N GLU A 226 -20.81 25.66 -8.57
CA GLU A 226 -22.21 25.93 -8.94
C GLU A 226 -23.15 25.78 -7.75
N SER A 227 -22.89 24.84 -6.85
CA SER A 227 -23.64 24.73 -5.59
C SER A 227 -23.48 25.97 -4.69
N GLY A 228 -22.40 26.75 -4.88
CA GLY A 228 -22.15 28.03 -4.23
C GLY A 228 -22.71 29.24 -5.00
N LYS A 229 -23.50 29.01 -6.05
CA LYS A 229 -24.07 30.03 -6.95
C LYS A 229 -23.00 30.88 -7.64
N VAL A 230 -21.93 30.24 -8.07
CA VAL A 230 -20.93 30.80 -8.98
C VAL A 230 -20.89 29.89 -10.20
N LEU A 231 -21.15 30.45 -11.37
CA LEU A 231 -21.13 29.73 -12.64
C LEU A 231 -19.72 29.20 -12.90
N SER A 232 -19.62 27.88 -13.05
CA SER A 232 -18.41 27.24 -13.54
C SER A 232 -18.36 27.31 -15.06
N VAL A 233 -17.15 27.44 -15.62
CA VAL A 233 -16.96 27.51 -17.07
C VAL A 233 -15.80 26.60 -17.44
N CYS A 234 -16.14 25.43 -18.01
CA CYS A 234 -15.14 24.49 -18.50
C CYS A 234 -14.41 25.08 -19.71
N LYS A 235 -13.09 24.93 -19.73
CA LYS A 235 -12.23 25.49 -20.80
C LYS A 235 -11.01 24.61 -21.09
N HIS A 236 -10.44 24.64 -22.28
CA HIS A 236 -10.79 25.49 -23.42
C HIS A 236 -11.32 24.59 -24.54
N PHE A 237 -12.64 24.54 -24.71
CA PHE A 237 -13.28 23.69 -25.71
C PHE A 237 -12.77 24.03 -27.12
N PRO A 238 -12.47 23.06 -28.01
CA PRO A 238 -12.65 21.61 -27.85
C PRO A 238 -11.46 20.82 -27.24
N GLY A 239 -10.49 21.48 -26.59
CA GLY A 239 -9.39 20.83 -25.86
C GLY A 239 -8.00 21.30 -26.30
N HIS A 240 -7.36 22.16 -25.51
CA HIS A 240 -6.07 22.80 -25.80
C HIS A 240 -4.85 21.99 -25.29
N GLY A 241 -5.08 20.79 -24.76
CA GLY A 241 -4.11 20.03 -23.97
C GLY A 241 -2.93 19.43 -24.75
N ASP A 242 -3.05 19.28 -26.07
CA ASP A 242 -2.04 18.68 -26.96
C ASP A 242 -1.62 19.65 -28.10
N THR A 243 -1.33 20.90 -27.73
CA THR A 243 -0.82 21.91 -28.68
C THR A 243 0.58 22.37 -28.26
N ASP A 244 1.48 22.47 -29.23
CA ASP A 244 2.86 22.96 -29.08
C ASP A 244 3.00 24.48 -29.22
N VAL A 245 1.96 25.16 -29.73
CA VAL A 245 1.92 26.61 -29.95
C VAL A 245 1.11 27.34 -28.88
N ASP A 246 1.65 28.46 -28.39
CA ASP A 246 0.95 29.38 -27.49
C ASP A 246 -0.06 30.26 -28.26
N SER A 247 -1.35 30.14 -27.92
CA SER A 247 -2.44 30.93 -28.51
C SER A 247 -2.30 32.45 -28.34
N HIS A 248 -1.50 32.90 -27.36
CA HIS A 248 -1.15 34.31 -27.22
C HIS A 248 -0.19 34.82 -28.31
N LYS A 249 0.48 33.89 -29.02
CA LYS A 249 1.50 34.18 -30.02
C LYS A 249 1.06 33.84 -31.45
N ALA A 250 0.38 32.71 -31.66
CA ALA A 250 -0.14 32.25 -32.95
C ALA A 250 -1.37 31.34 -32.78
N LEU A 251 -2.06 30.94 -33.85
CA LEU A 251 -3.24 30.05 -33.76
C LEU A 251 -2.80 28.58 -33.60
N PRO A 252 -3.11 27.89 -32.48
CA PRO A 252 -2.77 26.47 -32.32
C PRO A 252 -3.69 25.58 -33.15
N VAL A 253 -3.17 24.44 -33.62
CA VAL A 253 -3.89 23.49 -34.49
C VAL A 253 -4.02 22.15 -33.77
N LEU A 254 -5.20 21.52 -33.86
CA LEU A 254 -5.47 20.14 -33.44
C LEU A 254 -5.63 19.26 -34.70
N PRO A 255 -4.55 18.70 -35.25
CA PRO A 255 -4.57 17.96 -36.52
C PRO A 255 -5.01 16.48 -36.34
N PHE A 256 -5.91 16.21 -35.39
CA PHE A 256 -6.25 14.85 -34.97
C PHE A 256 -7.50 14.31 -35.66
N THR A 257 -7.65 12.98 -35.68
CA THR A 257 -8.87 12.34 -36.18
C THR A 257 -10.05 12.57 -35.23
N ARG A 258 -11.25 12.35 -35.73
CA ARG A 258 -12.47 12.49 -34.95
C ARG A 258 -12.48 11.56 -33.74
N GLU A 259 -12.05 10.31 -33.91
CA GLU A 259 -11.99 9.31 -32.86
C GLU A 259 -11.01 9.70 -31.73
N ARG A 260 -9.88 10.31 -32.09
CA ARG A 260 -8.93 10.83 -31.09
C ARG A 260 -9.55 11.98 -30.30
N LEU A 261 -10.10 12.99 -31.00
CA LEU A 261 -10.77 14.10 -30.35
C LEU A 261 -11.88 13.61 -29.39
N ASP A 262 -12.69 12.64 -29.81
CA ASP A 262 -13.77 12.10 -29.00
C ASP A 262 -13.34 11.32 -27.75
N SER A 263 -12.19 10.63 -27.84
CA SER A 263 -11.67 9.77 -26.76
C SER A 263 -10.77 10.51 -25.79
N VAL A 264 -10.25 11.69 -26.17
CA VAL A 264 -9.24 12.41 -25.40
C VAL A 264 -9.62 13.86 -25.19
N GLU A 265 -9.54 14.70 -26.20
CA GLU A 265 -9.66 16.16 -26.04
C GLU A 265 -11.09 16.56 -25.64
N LEU A 266 -12.10 15.98 -26.29
CA LEU A 266 -13.52 16.23 -26.02
C LEU A 266 -14.05 15.44 -24.82
N TYR A 267 -13.35 14.39 -24.36
CA TYR A 267 -13.88 13.49 -23.35
C TYR A 267 -14.27 14.21 -22.04
N PRO A 268 -13.40 15.04 -21.41
CA PRO A 268 -13.79 15.79 -20.21
C PRO A 268 -14.97 16.74 -20.43
N PHE A 269 -15.09 17.33 -21.61
CA PHE A 269 -16.20 18.23 -21.94
C PHE A 269 -17.52 17.46 -22.11
N LYS A 270 -17.49 16.29 -22.76
CA LYS A 270 -18.66 15.41 -22.91
C LYS A 270 -19.19 14.97 -21.55
N GLU A 271 -18.30 14.54 -20.66
CA GLU A 271 -18.69 14.14 -19.31
C GLU A 271 -19.17 15.34 -18.47
N ALA A 272 -18.53 16.50 -18.59
CA ALA A 272 -19.01 17.72 -17.93
C ALA A 272 -20.42 18.14 -18.38
N ILE A 273 -20.72 18.03 -19.68
CA ILE A 273 -22.06 18.28 -20.22
C ILE A 273 -23.05 17.26 -19.67
N ARG A 274 -22.69 15.97 -19.63
CA ARG A 274 -23.53 14.89 -19.06
C ARG A 274 -23.80 15.07 -17.57
N ALA A 275 -22.85 15.65 -16.84
CA ALA A 275 -22.98 15.99 -15.43
C ALA A 275 -23.79 17.29 -15.20
N GLY A 276 -24.20 17.99 -16.26
CA GLY A 276 -25.04 19.19 -16.17
C GLY A 276 -24.27 20.47 -15.82
N VAL A 277 -22.99 20.57 -16.20
CA VAL A 277 -22.20 21.81 -16.06
C VAL A 277 -22.83 22.95 -16.86
N SER A 278 -22.80 24.16 -16.30
CA SER A 278 -23.60 25.28 -16.80
C SER A 278 -22.88 26.26 -17.73
N GLY A 279 -21.56 26.17 -17.86
CA GLY A 279 -20.78 27.11 -18.70
C GLY A 279 -19.67 26.43 -19.50
N MET A 280 -19.46 26.90 -20.72
CA MET A 280 -18.40 26.44 -21.61
C MET A 280 -17.65 27.62 -22.23
N MET A 281 -16.32 27.57 -22.25
CA MET A 281 -15.49 28.54 -22.95
C MET A 281 -14.82 27.89 -24.15
N VAL A 282 -15.05 28.49 -25.32
CA VAL A 282 -14.49 28.05 -26.59
C VAL A 282 -13.16 28.76 -26.84
N GLY A 283 -12.09 27.97 -26.95
CA GLY A 283 -10.74 28.45 -27.25
C GLY A 283 -10.55 28.88 -28.70
N HIS A 284 -9.44 29.55 -28.95
CA HIS A 284 -9.02 29.95 -30.31
C HIS A 284 -8.12 28.87 -30.90
N LEU A 285 -8.70 27.76 -31.36
CA LEU A 285 -7.99 26.58 -31.87
C LEU A 285 -8.46 26.25 -33.29
N GLN A 286 -7.58 25.84 -34.19
CA GLN A 286 -7.96 25.29 -35.48
C GLN A 286 -8.19 23.78 -35.35
N VAL A 287 -9.33 23.27 -35.84
CA VAL A 287 -9.70 21.84 -35.76
C VAL A 287 -10.14 21.35 -37.14
N PRO A 288 -9.21 21.00 -38.04
CA PRO A 288 -9.50 20.77 -39.45
C PRO A 288 -10.55 19.67 -39.73
N VAL A 289 -10.64 18.66 -38.87
CA VAL A 289 -11.61 17.56 -39.03
C VAL A 289 -13.07 18.00 -38.76
N ILE A 290 -13.28 19.16 -38.14
CA ILE A 290 -14.60 19.73 -37.82
C ILE A 290 -14.84 21.03 -38.60
N GLU A 291 -13.82 21.86 -38.73
CA GLU A 291 -13.86 23.11 -39.49
C GLU A 291 -12.95 23.04 -40.72
N PRO A 292 -13.51 22.86 -41.94
CA PRO A 292 -12.73 22.76 -43.17
C PRO A 292 -12.11 24.09 -43.62
N ILE A 293 -12.62 25.24 -43.14
CA ILE A 293 -12.05 26.56 -43.46
C ILE A 293 -10.73 26.73 -42.69
N GLY A 294 -9.62 26.56 -43.41
CA GLY A 294 -8.27 26.71 -42.86
C GLY A 294 -8.06 28.07 -42.20
N GLY A 295 -7.44 28.07 -41.02
CA GLY A 295 -7.15 29.28 -40.25
C GLY A 295 -8.36 29.91 -39.52
N LEU A 296 -9.57 29.34 -39.64
CA LEU A 296 -10.72 29.79 -38.87
C LEU A 296 -10.65 29.22 -37.43
N PRO A 297 -10.57 30.08 -36.39
CA PRO A 297 -10.51 29.63 -35.00
C PRO A 297 -11.85 29.03 -34.53
N SER A 298 -11.79 28.04 -33.64
CA SER A 298 -12.96 27.32 -33.09
C SER A 298 -14.03 28.27 -32.55
N SER A 299 -13.65 29.32 -31.82
CA SER A 299 -14.59 30.31 -31.29
C SER A 299 -15.35 31.11 -32.36
N LEU A 300 -14.89 31.12 -33.61
CA LEU A 300 -15.52 31.81 -34.76
C LEU A 300 -16.15 30.81 -35.74
N SER A 301 -16.01 29.50 -35.51
CA SER A 301 -16.54 28.45 -36.36
C SER A 301 -17.94 28.04 -35.91
N ARG A 302 -18.93 28.20 -36.81
CA ARG A 302 -20.28 27.68 -36.56
C ARG A 302 -20.31 26.16 -36.46
N ASN A 303 -19.44 25.46 -37.18
CA ASN A 303 -19.35 23.99 -37.12
C ASN A 303 -18.90 23.52 -35.74
N VAL A 304 -17.97 24.23 -35.10
CA VAL A 304 -17.49 23.87 -33.75
C VAL A 304 -18.46 24.32 -32.66
N VAL A 305 -18.92 25.58 -32.69
CA VAL A 305 -19.72 26.14 -31.58
C VAL A 305 -21.18 25.69 -31.65
N TYR A 306 -21.81 25.77 -32.83
CA TYR A 306 -23.20 25.37 -32.98
C TYR A 306 -23.29 23.88 -33.33
N GLY A 307 -22.63 23.41 -34.39
CA GLY A 307 -22.73 22.03 -34.85
C GLY A 307 -22.27 21.00 -33.81
N LEU A 308 -21.01 21.09 -33.36
CA LEU A 308 -20.46 20.15 -32.39
C LEU A 308 -21.00 20.40 -30.98
N LEU A 309 -20.78 21.59 -30.40
CA LEU A 309 -21.11 21.82 -28.99
C LEU A 309 -22.62 21.87 -28.73
N THR A 310 -23.40 22.54 -29.58
CA THR A 310 -24.82 22.80 -29.32
C THR A 310 -25.76 21.73 -29.86
N GLU A 311 -25.54 21.27 -31.11
CA GLU A 311 -26.37 20.23 -31.72
C GLU A 311 -25.92 18.82 -31.33
N GLU A 312 -24.66 18.48 -31.61
CA GLU A 312 -24.18 17.11 -31.42
C GLU A 312 -24.02 16.74 -29.94
N LEU A 313 -23.35 17.58 -29.17
CA LEU A 313 -23.18 17.38 -27.72
C LEU A 313 -24.37 17.88 -26.90
N ALA A 314 -25.39 18.46 -27.54
CA ALA A 314 -26.62 18.94 -26.93
C ALA A 314 -26.43 19.95 -25.78
N PHE A 315 -25.33 20.70 -25.74
CA PHE A 315 -25.06 21.65 -24.66
C PHE A 315 -26.08 22.81 -24.64
N LYS A 316 -26.73 23.01 -23.50
CA LYS A 316 -27.72 24.10 -23.30
C LYS A 316 -27.23 25.21 -22.38
N GLY A 317 -26.05 25.07 -21.77
CA GLY A 317 -25.47 26.06 -20.88
C GLY A 317 -24.93 27.29 -21.59
N LEU A 318 -24.36 28.25 -20.85
CA LEU A 318 -23.88 29.52 -21.40
C LEU A 318 -22.52 29.36 -22.10
N ILE A 319 -22.43 29.79 -23.36
CA ILE A 319 -21.21 29.68 -24.17
C ILE A 319 -20.46 31.01 -24.20
N PHE A 320 -19.19 30.98 -23.82
CA PHE A 320 -18.28 32.11 -23.82
C PHE A 320 -17.18 31.91 -24.87
N THR A 321 -16.73 32.99 -25.51
CA THR A 321 -15.43 32.96 -26.18
C THR A 321 -14.29 33.08 -25.16
N ASP A 322 -13.12 32.57 -25.51
CA ASP A 322 -11.87 33.08 -24.92
C ASP A 322 -11.65 34.56 -25.31
N ALA A 323 -10.62 35.21 -24.74
CA ALA A 323 -10.39 36.64 -24.90
C ALA A 323 -10.11 37.05 -26.35
N LEU A 324 -11.07 37.74 -26.99
CA LEU A 324 -10.97 38.19 -28.38
C LEU A 324 -9.90 39.26 -28.63
N ALA A 325 -9.27 39.78 -27.58
CA ALA A 325 -8.07 40.61 -27.69
C ALA A 325 -6.80 39.82 -28.05
N MET A 326 -6.80 38.49 -27.97
CA MET A 326 -5.65 37.63 -28.24
C MET A 326 -5.18 37.70 -29.70
N LYS A 327 -3.90 37.38 -29.94
CA LYS A 327 -3.32 37.44 -31.29
C LYS A 327 -3.93 36.40 -32.24
N GLY A 328 -4.28 35.22 -31.75
CA GLY A 328 -4.82 34.11 -32.56
C GLY A 328 -6.08 34.44 -33.38
N VAL A 329 -6.84 35.49 -33.02
CA VAL A 329 -8.04 35.93 -33.75
C VAL A 329 -7.90 37.31 -34.38
N SER A 330 -6.75 37.97 -34.21
CA SER A 330 -6.58 39.41 -34.47
C SER A 330 -6.50 39.82 -35.95
N GLY A 331 -6.40 38.87 -36.87
CA GLY A 331 -6.45 39.11 -38.32
C GLY A 331 -7.87 39.21 -38.89
N ASN A 332 -8.91 38.92 -38.11
CA ASN A 332 -10.30 38.92 -38.58
C ASN A 332 -10.98 40.28 -38.36
N GLN A 333 -11.82 40.72 -39.30
CA GLN A 333 -12.68 41.91 -39.14
C GLN A 333 -13.99 41.54 -38.44
N SER A 334 -14.50 42.42 -37.57
CA SER A 334 -15.76 42.22 -36.81
C SER A 334 -15.81 40.89 -36.04
N VAL A 335 -14.76 40.63 -35.26
CA VAL A 335 -14.54 39.32 -34.60
C VAL A 335 -15.69 38.94 -33.66
N CYS A 336 -16.28 39.91 -32.95
CA CYS A 336 -17.38 39.64 -32.03
C CYS A 336 -18.65 39.22 -32.79
N LEU A 337 -18.94 39.87 -33.92
CA LEU A 337 -20.07 39.50 -34.78
C LEU A 337 -19.90 38.07 -35.30
N GLN A 338 -18.70 37.70 -35.77
CA GLN A 338 -18.42 36.33 -36.23
C GLN A 338 -18.62 35.30 -35.10
N ALA A 339 -18.12 35.59 -33.90
CA ALA A 339 -18.30 34.71 -32.74
C ALA A 339 -19.78 34.54 -32.36
N LEU A 340 -20.58 35.60 -32.41
CA LEU A 340 -22.02 35.52 -32.15
C LEU A 340 -22.73 34.67 -33.22
N LYS A 341 -22.43 34.90 -34.51
CA LYS A 341 -22.94 34.09 -35.64
C LYS A 341 -22.54 32.61 -35.55
N ALA A 342 -21.38 32.32 -34.97
CA ALA A 342 -20.92 30.96 -34.74
C ALA A 342 -21.77 30.22 -33.68
N GLY A 343 -22.40 30.97 -32.77
CA GLY A 343 -23.28 30.42 -31.73
C GLY A 343 -22.91 30.81 -30.30
N ASN A 344 -21.82 31.56 -30.07
CA ASN A 344 -21.44 31.99 -28.72
C ASN A 344 -22.52 32.90 -28.11
N ASP A 345 -22.75 32.80 -26.81
CA ASP A 345 -23.73 33.65 -26.11
C ASP A 345 -23.09 34.94 -25.61
N MET A 346 -21.85 34.87 -25.12
CA MET A 346 -21.11 36.02 -24.63
C MET A 346 -19.70 36.10 -25.23
N VAL A 347 -19.31 37.30 -25.69
CA VAL A 347 -17.99 37.59 -26.25
C VAL A 347 -17.11 38.29 -25.21
N LEU A 348 -15.93 37.73 -24.98
CA LEU A 348 -15.02 38.14 -23.92
C LEU A 348 -13.91 39.08 -24.42
N ALA A 349 -13.72 40.19 -23.71
CA ALA A 349 -12.57 41.10 -23.86
C ALA A 349 -12.33 41.61 -25.30
N PRO A 350 -13.31 42.27 -25.94
CA PRO A 350 -13.11 42.87 -27.26
C PRO A 350 -12.07 44.00 -27.22
N ARG A 351 -11.26 44.15 -28.28
CA ARG A 351 -10.27 45.24 -28.37
C ARG A 351 -10.92 46.62 -28.50
N ARG A 352 -11.97 46.72 -29.32
CA ARG A 352 -12.61 47.98 -29.72
C ARG A 352 -14.12 47.88 -29.49
N LEU A 353 -14.53 48.00 -28.23
CA LEU A 353 -15.90 47.74 -27.79
C LEU A 353 -16.97 48.49 -28.62
N LYS A 354 -16.74 49.78 -28.90
CA LYS A 354 -17.66 50.59 -29.70
C LYS A 354 -17.90 49.99 -31.09
N GLU A 355 -16.80 49.79 -31.81
CA GLU A 355 -16.82 49.30 -33.20
C GLU A 355 -17.46 47.91 -33.30
N GLU A 356 -17.17 47.03 -32.35
CA GLU A 356 -17.73 45.67 -32.33
C GLU A 356 -19.24 45.66 -32.02
N ILE A 357 -19.72 46.52 -31.12
CA ILE A 357 -21.17 46.66 -30.85
C ILE A 357 -21.89 47.26 -32.06
N ASP A 358 -21.32 48.33 -32.64
CA ASP A 358 -21.91 48.98 -33.81
C ASP A 358 -21.97 48.01 -35.01
N ALA A 359 -20.96 47.15 -35.19
CA ALA A 359 -20.96 46.10 -36.20
C ALA A 359 -22.08 45.06 -36.00
N VAL A 360 -22.36 44.65 -34.76
CA VAL A 360 -23.45 43.71 -34.46
C VAL A 360 -24.81 44.35 -34.73
N LEU A 361 -25.00 45.61 -34.32
CA LEU A 361 -26.24 46.34 -34.59
C LEU A 361 -26.51 46.47 -36.09
N ALA A 362 -25.49 46.86 -36.86
CA ALA A 362 -25.60 46.97 -38.30
C ALA A 362 -25.91 45.61 -38.97
N ALA A 363 -25.37 44.50 -38.45
CA ALA A 363 -25.66 43.16 -38.98
C ALA A 363 -27.11 42.73 -38.70
N VAL A 364 -27.68 43.11 -37.54
CA VAL A 364 -29.10 42.86 -37.23
C VAL A 364 -30.00 43.69 -38.14
N GLU A 365 -29.70 44.99 -38.32
CA GLU A 365 -30.46 45.87 -39.23
C GLU A 365 -30.45 45.38 -40.68
N LYS A 366 -29.36 44.75 -41.13
CA LYS A 366 -29.23 44.16 -42.46
C LYS A 366 -29.84 42.75 -42.60
N GLY A 367 -30.34 42.16 -41.52
CA GLY A 367 -30.85 40.78 -41.51
C GLY A 367 -29.76 39.70 -41.61
N GLU A 368 -28.49 40.07 -41.47
CA GLU A 368 -27.36 39.12 -41.49
C GLU A 368 -27.27 38.31 -40.18
N LEU A 369 -27.81 38.84 -39.08
CA LEU A 369 -27.98 38.18 -37.79
C LEU A 369 -29.43 38.41 -37.33
N PRO A 370 -30.28 37.36 -37.23
CA PRO A 370 -31.68 37.54 -36.84
C PRO A 370 -31.83 38.16 -35.45
N GLU A 371 -32.79 39.07 -35.26
CA GLU A 371 -33.05 39.66 -33.94
C GLU A 371 -33.50 38.59 -32.93
N GLU A 372 -34.21 37.55 -33.39
CA GLU A 372 -34.62 36.42 -32.55
C GLU A 372 -33.42 35.69 -31.92
N GLU A 373 -32.28 35.66 -32.62
CA GLU A 373 -31.05 35.06 -32.09
C GLU A 373 -30.46 35.92 -30.96
N ILE A 374 -30.46 37.25 -31.11
CA ILE A 374 -30.09 38.19 -30.04
C ILE A 374 -31.03 38.04 -28.84
N ASP A 375 -32.32 37.87 -29.11
CA ASP A 375 -33.34 37.74 -28.08
C ASP A 375 -33.17 36.47 -27.25
N ALA A 376 -32.95 35.33 -27.92
CA ALA A 376 -32.68 34.06 -27.27
C ALA A 376 -31.43 34.14 -26.37
N LYS A 377 -30.33 34.70 -26.89
CA LYS A 377 -29.07 34.87 -26.14
C LYS A 377 -29.24 35.81 -24.95
N CYS A 378 -29.90 36.96 -25.15
CA CYS A 378 -30.14 37.93 -24.08
C CYS A 378 -30.99 37.33 -22.96
N ARG A 379 -32.08 36.62 -23.30
CA ARG A 379 -32.94 35.95 -22.33
C ARG A 379 -32.17 34.89 -21.54
N LYS A 380 -31.35 34.08 -22.20
CA LYS A 380 -30.48 33.08 -21.55
C LYS A 380 -29.52 33.72 -20.54
N ILE A 381 -28.88 34.83 -20.90
CA ILE A 381 -27.99 35.57 -19.99
C ILE A 381 -28.76 36.14 -18.79
N LEU A 382 -29.95 36.70 -19.01
CA LEU A 382 -30.82 37.18 -17.93
C LEU A 382 -31.23 36.03 -17.00
N THR A 383 -31.59 34.86 -17.53
CA THR A 383 -31.87 33.66 -16.72
C THR A 383 -30.68 33.31 -15.81
N TYR A 384 -29.47 33.28 -16.34
CA TYR A 384 -28.26 33.05 -15.53
C TYR A 384 -28.02 34.16 -14.50
N LYS A 385 -28.24 35.43 -14.84
CA LYS A 385 -28.17 36.52 -13.86
C LYS A 385 -29.15 36.27 -12.70
N TYR A 386 -30.38 35.88 -12.98
CA TYR A 386 -31.36 35.55 -11.95
C TYR A 386 -30.88 34.43 -11.03
N ILE A 387 -30.46 33.29 -11.61
CA ILE A 387 -29.99 32.11 -10.87
C ILE A 387 -28.81 32.45 -9.94
N LEU A 388 -27.88 33.27 -10.45
CA LEU A 388 -26.67 33.70 -9.73
C LEU A 388 -26.95 34.83 -8.72
N GLY A 389 -28.22 35.16 -8.47
CA GLY A 389 -28.65 36.10 -7.45
C GLY A 389 -28.56 37.57 -7.86
N LEU A 390 -28.49 37.86 -9.16
CA LEU A 390 -28.47 39.21 -9.74
C LEU A 390 -29.87 39.72 -10.11
N LYS A 391 -30.93 39.16 -9.49
CA LYS A 391 -32.26 39.80 -9.52
C LYS A 391 -32.23 41.16 -8.80
N ASP A 392 -31.35 41.27 -7.82
CA ASP A 392 -31.01 42.47 -7.05
C ASP A 392 -29.59 42.93 -7.40
N LYS A 393 -29.25 44.21 -7.14
CA LYS A 393 -27.88 44.72 -7.34
C LYS A 393 -27.03 44.44 -6.10
N PRO A 394 -26.05 43.52 -6.15
CA PRO A 394 -25.21 43.23 -4.99
C PRO A 394 -24.15 44.32 -4.80
N PHE A 395 -23.86 44.64 -3.54
CA PHE A 395 -22.72 45.47 -3.15
C PHE A 395 -21.78 44.69 -2.23
N VAL A 396 -20.49 44.72 -2.55
CA VAL A 396 -19.41 44.10 -1.79
C VAL A 396 -19.13 44.90 -0.53
N ARG A 397 -19.13 44.21 0.63
CA ARG A 397 -18.73 44.81 1.90
C ARG A 397 -17.21 44.92 2.00
N LEU A 398 -16.70 46.15 1.90
CA LEU A 398 -15.26 46.44 1.95
C LEU A 398 -14.63 46.19 3.32
N SER A 399 -15.34 46.54 4.41
CA SER A 399 -14.85 46.33 5.77
C SER A 399 -14.63 44.84 6.05
N GLY A 400 -13.46 44.47 6.56
CA GLY A 400 -13.11 43.09 6.90
C GLY A 400 -13.02 42.10 5.72
N LEU A 401 -13.02 42.56 4.46
CA LEU A 401 -13.01 41.68 3.28
C LEU A 401 -11.80 40.73 3.29
N GLY A 402 -10.61 41.24 3.59
CA GLY A 402 -9.39 40.43 3.66
C GLY A 402 -9.50 39.26 4.63
N SER A 403 -10.10 39.47 5.81
CA SER A 403 -10.30 38.43 6.82
C SER A 403 -11.36 37.40 6.43
N ARG A 404 -12.41 37.80 5.69
CA ARG A 404 -13.42 36.87 5.18
C ARG A 404 -12.91 36.04 4.01
N ILE A 405 -11.95 36.55 3.25
CA ILE A 405 -11.25 35.77 2.22
C ILE A 405 -10.22 34.83 2.86
N ASN A 406 -9.41 35.33 3.81
CA ASN A 406 -8.33 34.58 4.45
C ASN A 406 -8.80 33.95 5.78
N THR A 407 -9.59 32.88 5.71
CA THR A 407 -10.12 32.21 6.91
C THR A 407 -9.22 31.06 7.40
N PRO A 408 -9.28 30.68 8.69
CA PRO A 408 -8.64 29.47 9.18
C PRO A 408 -9.10 28.20 8.44
N GLN A 409 -10.37 28.11 8.08
CA GLN A 409 -10.95 26.98 7.34
C GLN A 409 -10.36 26.88 5.93
N THR A 410 -10.11 28.01 5.26
CA THR A 410 -9.43 28.03 3.96
C THR A 410 -8.00 27.49 4.07
N ARG A 411 -7.27 27.89 5.12
CA ARG A 411 -5.91 27.40 5.37
C ARG A 411 -5.89 25.90 5.63
N ASP A 412 -6.85 25.40 6.43
CA ASP A 412 -6.99 23.96 6.67
C ASP A 412 -7.31 23.19 5.38
N LEU A 413 -8.21 23.71 4.52
CA LEU A 413 -8.50 23.06 3.23
C LEU A 413 -7.26 23.01 2.34
N ILE A 414 -6.50 24.10 2.22
CA ILE A 414 -5.24 24.12 1.44
C ILE A 414 -4.26 23.08 1.99
N ARG A 415 -4.11 23.00 3.32
CA ARG A 415 -3.33 21.95 3.96
C ARG A 415 -3.84 20.56 3.56
N ARG A 416 -5.12 20.26 3.74
CA ARG A 416 -5.70 18.94 3.40
C ARG A 416 -5.48 18.57 1.93
N LEU A 417 -5.61 19.53 1.00
CA LEU A 417 -5.33 19.33 -0.42
C LEU A 417 -3.86 18.98 -0.67
N ASN A 418 -2.92 19.71 -0.05
CA ASN A 418 -1.48 19.41 -0.16
C ASN A 418 -1.13 18.04 0.42
N LEU A 419 -1.67 17.70 1.60
CA LEU A 419 -1.41 16.41 2.24
C LEU A 419 -1.96 15.23 1.43
N ALA A 420 -3.16 15.38 0.86
CA ALA A 420 -3.79 14.34 0.04
C ALA A 420 -3.12 14.14 -1.33
N ALA A 421 -2.32 15.12 -1.80
CA ALA A 421 -1.59 15.02 -3.06
C ALA A 421 -0.23 14.29 -2.92
N ILE A 422 0.26 14.06 -1.69
CA ILE A 422 1.55 13.39 -1.47
C ILE A 422 1.51 11.99 -2.09
N THR A 423 2.48 11.71 -2.96
CA THR A 423 2.53 10.48 -3.77
C THR A 423 3.84 9.75 -3.52
N VAL A 424 3.79 8.49 -3.08
CA VAL A 424 4.96 7.60 -3.06
C VAL A 424 5.08 6.96 -4.43
N LEU A 425 5.95 7.47 -5.29
CA LEU A 425 6.03 7.10 -6.71
C LEU A 425 6.53 5.66 -6.92
N ASN A 426 7.47 5.21 -6.08
CA ASN A 426 7.91 3.82 -6.03
C ASN A 426 8.35 3.43 -4.61
N ASN A 427 8.39 2.11 -4.38
CA ASN A 427 8.84 1.50 -3.13
C ASN A 427 9.39 0.10 -3.41
N LYS A 428 10.52 0.02 -4.12
CA LYS A 428 11.18 -1.24 -4.50
C LYS A 428 11.51 -2.05 -3.26
N GLY A 429 11.25 -3.36 -3.29
CA GLY A 429 11.50 -4.22 -2.14
C GLY A 429 10.71 -3.86 -0.87
N GLY A 430 9.72 -2.96 -0.94
CA GLY A 430 8.91 -2.58 0.21
C GLY A 430 9.65 -1.80 1.30
N VAL A 431 10.71 -1.05 0.98
CA VAL A 431 11.55 -0.39 2.01
C VAL A 431 10.80 0.59 2.91
N LEU A 432 9.69 1.15 2.44
CA LEU A 432 8.76 1.94 3.24
C LEU A 432 7.58 1.05 3.70
N PRO A 433 7.15 1.15 4.97
CA PRO A 433 7.65 2.07 5.99
C PRO A 433 8.99 1.64 6.60
N LEU A 434 9.77 2.61 7.08
CA LEU A 434 11.00 2.46 7.83
C LEU A 434 10.71 2.02 9.27
N HIS A 435 11.50 1.08 9.79
CA HIS A 435 11.39 0.65 11.18
C HIS A 435 12.14 1.62 12.13
N PRO A 436 11.60 1.95 13.32
CA PRO A 436 12.27 2.83 14.31
C PRO A 436 13.58 2.29 14.89
N ASP A 437 13.88 1.00 14.68
CA ASP A 437 15.14 0.38 15.15
C ASP A 437 16.32 0.68 14.22
N LEU A 438 16.07 1.40 13.12
CA LEU A 438 17.07 1.71 12.12
C LEU A 438 18.20 2.57 12.71
N LYS A 439 19.44 2.20 12.40
CA LYS A 439 20.65 2.88 12.87
C LYS A 439 21.46 3.40 11.69
N GLU A 440 22.40 4.30 11.97
CA GLU A 440 23.35 4.83 10.98
C GLU A 440 22.62 5.40 9.77
N VAL A 441 21.70 6.35 10.02
CA VAL A 441 20.93 7.04 8.98
C VAL A 441 21.51 8.41 8.67
N ALA A 442 21.70 8.69 7.38
CA ALA A 442 22.09 10.00 6.89
C ALA A 442 20.92 10.70 6.18
N ILE A 443 20.77 12.01 6.41
CA ILE A 443 19.88 12.87 5.63
C ILE A 443 20.74 13.82 4.80
N LEU A 444 20.66 13.69 3.48
CA LEU A 444 21.30 14.58 2.53
C LEU A 444 20.29 15.60 1.99
N ASN A 445 20.40 16.86 2.40
CA ASN A 445 19.60 17.92 1.80
C ASN A 445 20.26 18.48 0.53
N VAL A 446 19.45 18.71 -0.50
CA VAL A 446 19.83 19.30 -1.79
C VAL A 446 19.11 20.64 -1.94
N GLY A 447 19.88 21.73 -1.88
CA GLY A 447 19.35 23.09 -1.92
C GLY A 447 19.64 23.87 -0.63
N ASP A 448 18.64 24.57 -0.11
CA ASP A 448 18.77 25.38 1.11
C ASP A 448 18.45 24.54 2.35
N GLY A 449 19.39 24.48 3.29
CA GLY A 449 19.25 23.77 4.56
C GLY A 449 18.08 24.24 5.42
N GLY A 450 17.82 25.54 5.49
CA GLY A 450 16.77 26.08 6.36
C GLY A 450 15.36 25.57 5.99
N LYS A 451 15.19 25.09 4.74
CA LYS A 451 13.90 24.64 4.23
C LYS A 451 13.49 23.22 4.62
N THR A 452 14.33 22.47 5.34
CA THR A 452 14.05 21.08 5.75
C THR A 452 13.97 20.87 7.26
N GLU A 453 14.00 21.95 8.05
CA GLU A 453 13.93 21.88 9.52
C GLU A 453 12.65 21.21 10.07
N PRO A 454 11.44 21.44 9.51
CA PRO A 454 10.25 20.71 9.94
C PRO A 454 10.38 19.19 9.75
N PHE A 455 10.90 18.74 8.60
CA PHE A 455 11.17 17.32 8.35
C PHE A 455 12.18 16.75 9.36
N ASP A 456 13.29 17.45 9.57
CA ASP A 456 14.34 17.05 10.52
C ASP A 456 13.81 16.94 11.96
N ARG A 457 12.97 17.88 12.38
CA ARG A 457 12.34 17.86 13.72
C ARG A 457 11.42 16.67 13.88
N GLU A 458 10.62 16.36 12.86
CA GLU A 458 9.66 15.26 12.92
C GLU A 458 10.36 13.90 12.87
N ILE A 459 11.31 13.71 11.94
CA ILE A 459 12.02 12.43 11.80
C ILE A 459 12.87 12.08 13.02
N LYS A 460 13.39 13.09 13.74
CA LYS A 460 14.12 12.92 15.01
C LYS A 460 13.30 12.26 16.11
N LYS A 461 11.96 12.31 16.04
CA LYS A 461 11.08 11.59 16.98
C LYS A 461 11.12 10.07 16.77
N TYR A 462 11.50 9.63 15.57
CA TYR A 462 11.53 8.21 15.19
C TYR A 462 12.92 7.63 15.28
N ILE A 463 13.94 8.32 14.77
CA ILE A 463 15.32 7.81 14.68
C ILE A 463 16.37 8.92 14.85
N PRO A 464 17.58 8.60 15.37
CA PRO A 464 18.73 9.48 15.25
C PRO A 464 19.26 9.50 13.81
N PHE A 465 19.76 10.65 13.36
CA PHE A 465 20.37 10.78 12.03
C PHE A 465 21.49 11.81 12.03
N THR A 466 22.40 11.70 11.05
CA THR A 466 23.39 12.73 10.74
C THR A 466 22.97 13.50 9.50
N ARG A 467 23.07 14.83 9.57
CA ARG A 467 22.68 15.71 8.48
C ARG A 467 23.88 16.10 7.60
N PHE A 468 23.65 16.04 6.29
CA PHE A 468 24.57 16.50 5.26
C PHE A 468 23.87 17.50 4.34
N GLN A 469 24.66 18.36 3.71
CA GLN A 469 24.18 19.37 2.78
C GLN A 469 24.97 19.32 1.49
N LEU A 470 24.29 19.11 0.37
CA LEU A 470 24.84 19.34 -0.95
C LEU A 470 24.54 20.78 -1.37
N ARG A 471 25.60 21.61 -1.44
CA ARG A 471 25.51 23.00 -1.91
C ARG A 471 25.67 23.07 -3.43
N LYS A 472 25.17 24.15 -4.01
CA LYS A 472 25.29 24.42 -5.44
C LYS A 472 26.77 24.56 -5.84
N ASP A 473 27.16 23.98 -6.98
CA ASP A 473 28.50 24.12 -7.58
C ASP A 473 29.66 23.68 -6.65
N LEU A 474 29.41 22.69 -5.78
CA LEU A 474 30.42 22.15 -4.86
C LEU A 474 31.62 21.58 -5.66
N PRO A 475 32.89 21.84 -5.30
CA PRO A 475 34.05 21.29 -6.01
C PRO A 475 34.07 19.75 -6.00
N GLU A 476 34.56 19.10 -7.06
CA GLU A 476 34.54 17.62 -7.20
C GLU A 476 35.22 16.90 -6.01
N VAL A 477 36.29 17.47 -5.45
CA VAL A 477 36.99 16.91 -4.28
C VAL A 477 36.07 16.89 -3.05
N GLU A 478 35.28 17.93 -2.84
CA GLU A 478 34.31 18.00 -1.75
C GLU A 478 33.09 17.11 -2.02
N GLN A 479 32.66 17.01 -3.28
CA GLN A 479 31.63 16.05 -3.69
C GLN A 479 32.06 14.61 -3.37
N GLN A 480 33.32 14.25 -3.67
CA GLN A 480 33.86 12.92 -3.35
C GLN A 480 33.87 12.68 -1.84
N LYS A 481 34.42 13.60 -1.05
CA LYS A 481 34.40 13.50 0.42
C LYS A 481 33.00 13.30 0.99
N LEU A 482 32.01 13.99 0.41
CA LEU A 482 30.61 13.85 0.81
C LEU A 482 30.06 12.45 0.46
N ARG A 483 30.36 11.92 -0.72
CA ARG A 483 30.00 10.54 -1.10
C ARG A 483 30.64 9.52 -0.16
N ASP A 484 31.93 9.66 0.12
CA ASP A 484 32.67 8.77 1.02
C ASP A 484 32.08 8.80 2.44
N SER A 485 31.69 9.99 2.91
CA SER A 485 31.04 10.15 4.21
C SER A 485 29.68 9.49 4.26
N LEU A 486 28.89 9.57 3.18
CA LEU A 486 27.57 8.95 3.08
C LEU A 486 27.66 7.42 2.96
N ALA A 487 28.72 6.88 2.38
CA ALA A 487 28.94 5.43 2.26
C ALA A 487 29.11 4.72 3.62
N ALA A 488 29.43 5.46 4.68
CA ALA A 488 29.51 4.92 6.04
C ALA A 488 28.14 4.69 6.71
N TYR A 489 27.03 5.08 6.06
CA TYR A 489 25.68 5.00 6.61
C TYR A 489 24.90 3.87 5.95
N ARG A 490 24.03 3.20 6.71
CA ARG A 490 23.20 2.08 6.25
C ARG A 490 21.93 2.50 5.52
N ARG A 491 21.58 3.79 5.62
CA ARG A 491 20.44 4.38 4.94
C ARG A 491 20.71 5.84 4.62
N VAL A 492 20.39 6.26 3.40
CA VAL A 492 20.46 7.67 2.99
C VAL A 492 19.08 8.17 2.57
N ILE A 493 18.62 9.25 3.22
CA ILE A 493 17.41 9.97 2.82
C ILE A 493 17.83 11.27 2.15
N VAL A 494 17.51 11.42 0.86
CA VAL A 494 17.84 12.61 0.07
C VAL A 494 16.62 13.52 0.01
N THR A 495 16.67 14.67 0.68
CA THR A 495 15.60 15.67 0.63
C THR A 495 15.93 16.73 -0.42
N VAL A 496 15.00 17.01 -1.33
CA VAL A 496 15.22 17.90 -2.47
C VAL A 496 14.26 19.09 -2.39
N THR A 497 14.82 20.28 -2.20
CA THR A 497 14.07 21.55 -2.13
C THR A 497 14.42 22.53 -3.26
N GLU A 498 15.48 22.23 -4.04
CA GLU A 498 15.90 23.02 -5.20
C GLU A 498 15.27 22.51 -6.50
N GLN A 499 14.69 23.40 -7.29
CA GLN A 499 14.04 23.04 -8.56
C GLN A 499 15.03 22.94 -9.72
N ARG A 500 16.11 23.74 -9.70
CA ARG A 500 17.17 23.71 -10.71
C ARG A 500 18.30 22.81 -10.25
N LEU A 501 18.24 21.54 -10.66
CA LEU A 501 19.17 20.49 -10.27
C LEU A 501 20.38 20.32 -11.22
N ALA A 502 20.42 21.01 -12.36
CA ALA A 502 21.58 21.00 -13.26
C ALA A 502 22.95 21.24 -12.55
N PRO A 503 23.09 22.19 -11.61
CA PRO A 503 24.33 22.38 -10.84
C PRO A 503 24.76 21.20 -9.95
N TYR A 504 23.87 20.24 -9.72
CA TYR A 504 24.07 19.09 -8.84
C TYR A 504 24.30 17.79 -9.62
N GLN A 505 24.22 17.86 -10.96
CA GLN A 505 24.25 16.69 -11.82
C GLN A 505 25.56 15.91 -11.71
N SER A 506 26.70 16.58 -11.51
CA SER A 506 28.01 15.91 -11.35
C SER A 506 28.04 15.00 -10.12
N PHE A 507 27.42 15.44 -9.02
CA PHE A 507 27.33 14.65 -7.79
C PHE A 507 26.49 13.40 -8.03
N PHE A 508 25.27 13.59 -8.55
CA PHE A 508 24.32 12.50 -8.77
C PHE A 508 24.73 11.54 -9.89
N ALA A 509 25.57 11.96 -10.84
CA ALA A 509 26.14 11.07 -11.84
C ALA A 509 27.07 9.99 -11.25
N ARG A 510 27.62 10.24 -10.05
CA ARG A 510 28.56 9.35 -9.34
C ARG A 510 28.04 8.89 -7.98
N PHE A 511 26.84 9.31 -7.59
CA PHE A 511 26.23 8.93 -6.33
C PHE A 511 25.42 7.65 -6.52
N ALA A 512 26.04 6.53 -6.16
CA ALA A 512 25.43 5.20 -6.11
C ALA A 512 25.76 4.59 -4.74
N PRO A 513 25.04 4.98 -3.67
CA PRO A 513 25.29 4.41 -2.35
C PRO A 513 25.01 2.90 -2.39
N GLU A 514 25.85 2.11 -1.73
CA GLU A 514 25.57 0.68 -1.50
C GLU A 514 24.35 0.51 -0.58
N ALA A 515 24.15 1.47 0.32
CA ALA A 515 22.98 1.55 1.18
C ALA A 515 21.73 2.02 0.41
N PRO A 516 20.54 1.49 0.74
CA PRO A 516 19.28 1.95 0.16
C PRO A 516 19.07 3.46 0.30
N ALA A 517 18.69 4.10 -0.80
CA ALA A 517 18.42 5.53 -0.88
C ALA A 517 16.92 5.83 -1.06
N ILE A 518 16.42 6.77 -0.26
CA ILE A 518 15.05 7.30 -0.37
C ILE A 518 15.13 8.75 -0.82
N TYR A 519 14.45 9.11 -1.90
CA TYR A 519 14.38 10.49 -2.35
C TYR A 519 13.04 11.13 -1.98
N VAL A 520 13.08 12.33 -1.40
CA VAL A 520 11.89 13.11 -1.06
C VAL A 520 11.94 14.44 -1.80
N PHE A 521 11.04 14.62 -2.76
CA PHE A 521 10.94 15.83 -3.58
C PHE A 521 9.86 16.77 -3.06
N TYR A 522 10.28 17.91 -2.51
CA TYR A 522 9.41 19.04 -2.17
C TYR A 522 9.26 20.04 -3.34
N THR A 523 9.57 19.57 -4.55
CA THR A 523 9.60 20.34 -5.80
C THR A 523 8.60 19.76 -6.81
N PRO A 524 8.30 20.47 -7.90
CA PRO A 524 7.53 19.90 -9.00
C PRO A 524 8.23 18.68 -9.62
N ALA A 525 7.47 17.65 -10.00
CA ALA A 525 8.00 16.37 -10.48
C ALA A 525 8.99 16.49 -11.66
N LYS A 526 8.82 17.50 -12.53
CA LYS A 526 9.71 17.77 -13.67
C LYS A 526 11.18 17.98 -13.25
N SER A 527 11.47 18.37 -12.00
CA SER A 527 12.85 18.50 -11.53
C SER A 527 13.60 17.16 -11.50
N MET A 528 12.89 16.04 -11.30
CA MET A 528 13.48 14.69 -11.24
C MET A 528 14.23 14.31 -12.52
N LEU A 529 13.78 14.80 -13.68
CA LEU A 529 14.38 14.50 -14.99
C LEU A 529 15.83 14.97 -15.11
N GLN A 530 16.22 16.01 -14.36
CA GLN A 530 17.60 16.52 -14.35
C GLN A 530 18.58 15.56 -13.67
N ILE A 531 18.10 14.62 -12.84
CA ILE A 531 18.89 13.62 -12.11
C ILE A 531 18.30 12.20 -12.26
N GLN A 532 17.69 11.93 -13.42
CA GLN A 532 16.90 10.72 -13.67
C GLN A 532 17.58 9.39 -13.33
N ARG A 533 18.90 9.28 -13.52
CA ARG A 533 19.65 8.05 -13.20
C ARG A 533 19.62 7.75 -11.70
N ALA A 534 19.84 8.75 -10.87
CA ALA A 534 19.80 8.61 -9.41
C ALA A 534 18.38 8.30 -8.92
N VAL A 535 17.38 8.97 -9.47
CA VAL A 535 15.96 8.71 -9.14
C VAL A 535 15.53 7.31 -9.58
N SER A 536 16.00 6.84 -10.73
CA SER A 536 15.73 5.48 -11.21
C SER A 536 16.37 4.41 -10.35
N ALA A 537 17.54 4.69 -9.76
CA ALA A 537 18.25 3.76 -8.90
C ALA A 537 17.55 3.63 -7.53
N ALA A 538 17.03 4.73 -6.99
CA ALA A 538 16.42 4.80 -5.67
C ALA A 538 15.40 3.68 -5.36
N GLU A 539 15.45 3.20 -4.12
CA GLU A 539 14.53 2.20 -3.58
C GLU A 539 13.14 2.81 -3.35
N ALA A 540 13.07 4.06 -2.92
CA ALA A 540 11.81 4.78 -2.85
C ALA A 540 11.95 6.25 -3.23
N VAL A 541 10.88 6.79 -3.82
CA VAL A 541 10.76 8.17 -4.25
C VAL A 541 9.41 8.70 -3.77
N VAL A 542 9.43 9.75 -2.96
CA VAL A 542 8.25 10.45 -2.47
C VAL A 542 8.17 11.82 -3.14
N LEU A 543 7.04 12.11 -3.77
CA LEU A 543 6.72 13.41 -4.34
C LEU A 543 5.75 14.14 -3.41
N ALA A 544 6.27 15.15 -2.73
CA ALA A 544 5.54 15.98 -1.76
C ALA A 544 5.04 17.31 -2.37
N HIS A 545 5.49 17.64 -3.58
CA HIS A 545 5.11 18.81 -4.38
C HIS A 545 5.51 20.21 -3.83
N ALA A 546 5.57 20.40 -2.51
CA ALA A 546 5.86 21.69 -1.90
C ALA A 546 6.56 21.56 -0.53
N PRO A 547 7.44 22.49 -0.14
CA PRO A 547 8.22 22.42 1.09
C PRO A 547 7.48 23.01 2.32
N HIS A 548 6.15 22.90 2.38
CA HIS A 548 5.40 23.42 3.54
C HIS A 548 5.66 22.60 4.80
N ASP A 549 5.67 23.24 5.97
CA ASP A 549 5.98 22.59 7.26
C ASP A 549 5.10 21.37 7.53
N ASP A 550 3.78 21.49 7.30
CA ASP A 550 2.80 20.42 7.47
C ASP A 550 3.00 19.26 6.49
N VAL A 551 3.40 19.55 5.25
CA VAL A 551 3.76 18.55 4.24
C VAL A 551 5.02 17.79 4.65
N GLN A 552 6.04 18.51 5.13
CA GLN A 552 7.29 17.92 5.59
C GLN A 552 7.10 16.99 6.79
N GLU A 553 6.35 17.44 7.80
CA GLU A 553 5.98 16.63 8.96
C GLU A 553 5.20 15.38 8.53
N ARG A 554 4.21 15.55 7.64
CA ARG A 554 3.44 14.42 7.11
C ARG A 554 4.30 13.43 6.34
N VAL A 555 5.27 13.88 5.55
CA VAL A 555 6.18 13.00 4.83
C VAL A 555 7.04 12.19 5.80
N ALA A 556 7.57 12.80 6.86
CA ALA A 556 8.30 12.06 7.90
C ALA A 556 7.41 10.97 8.52
N ASP A 557 6.14 11.28 8.85
CA ASP A 557 5.19 10.27 9.34
C ASP A 557 4.92 9.16 8.32
N ILE A 558 4.78 9.49 7.03
CA ILE A 558 4.59 8.50 5.94
C ILE A 558 5.78 7.55 5.87
N LEU A 559 7.02 8.08 5.96
CA LEU A 559 8.22 7.25 5.91
C LEU A 559 8.25 6.20 7.01
N PHE A 560 7.61 6.43 8.17
CA PHE A 560 7.54 5.49 9.30
C PHE A 560 6.18 4.80 9.46
N GLY A 561 5.29 4.89 8.46
CA GLY A 561 3.96 4.28 8.52
C GLY A 561 3.11 4.83 9.68
N LYS A 562 3.26 6.12 10.01
CA LYS A 562 2.41 6.83 11.00
C LYS A 562 1.33 7.68 10.34
N ALA A 563 1.41 7.84 9.02
CA ALA A 563 0.40 8.50 8.22
C ALA A 563 0.13 7.75 6.91
N THR A 564 -0.94 8.15 6.24
CA THR A 564 -1.34 7.58 4.94
C THR A 564 -0.83 8.44 3.80
N ALA A 565 -0.33 7.79 2.76
CA ALA A 565 -0.10 8.36 1.44
C ALA A 565 -0.76 7.46 0.39
N ASP A 566 -1.70 8.00 -0.35
CA ASP A 566 -2.46 7.29 -1.38
C ASP A 566 -2.57 8.09 -2.69
N GLY A 567 -1.83 9.19 -2.82
CA GLY A 567 -1.75 9.95 -4.07
C GLY A 567 -1.32 9.08 -5.26
N ARG A 568 -1.75 9.48 -6.46
CA ARG A 568 -1.34 8.87 -7.73
C ARG A 568 -0.88 9.97 -8.66
N LEU A 569 0.23 9.77 -9.35
CA LEU A 569 0.78 10.77 -10.25
C LEU A 569 -0.23 11.14 -11.35
N SER A 570 -0.50 12.42 -11.51
CA SER A 570 -1.51 12.92 -12.47
C SER A 570 -1.03 13.00 -13.92
N ALA A 571 0.28 13.10 -14.14
CA ALA A 571 0.91 13.18 -15.46
C ALA A 571 2.29 12.53 -15.42
N SER A 572 2.67 11.86 -16.51
CA SER A 572 3.93 11.16 -16.64
C SER A 572 5.14 12.09 -16.46
N VAL A 573 6.20 11.55 -15.85
CA VAL A 573 7.46 12.26 -15.62
C VAL A 573 8.53 11.63 -16.52
N GLY A 574 8.53 12.05 -17.79
CA GLY A 574 9.38 11.46 -18.83
C GLY A 574 9.25 9.93 -18.85
N GLY A 575 10.38 9.21 -18.89
CA GLY A 575 10.40 7.75 -18.78
C GLY A 575 10.53 7.19 -17.35
N LEU A 576 10.48 8.04 -16.31
CA LEU A 576 10.70 7.58 -14.93
C LEU A 576 9.45 6.96 -14.32
N PHE A 577 8.32 7.64 -14.44
CA PHE A 577 7.05 7.26 -13.84
C PHE A 577 5.92 7.63 -14.80
N SER A 578 4.99 6.71 -15.04
CA SER A 578 3.79 6.96 -15.84
C SER A 578 2.71 7.64 -15.00
N ALA A 579 1.75 8.34 -15.62
CA ALA A 579 0.53 8.72 -14.92
C ALA A 579 -0.15 7.49 -14.29
N GLY A 580 -0.84 7.73 -13.18
CA GLY A 580 -1.40 6.70 -12.31
C GLY A 580 -0.37 6.02 -11.39
N SER A 581 0.94 6.28 -11.51
CA SER A 581 1.95 5.70 -10.62
C SER A 581 1.75 6.18 -9.17
N GLY A 582 1.76 5.24 -8.22
CA GLY A 582 1.78 5.53 -6.79
C GLY A 582 1.57 4.28 -5.95
N VAL A 583 2.29 4.18 -4.84
CA VAL A 583 2.21 3.12 -3.84
C VAL A 583 1.46 3.63 -2.63
N THR A 584 0.46 2.88 -2.17
CA THR A 584 -0.26 3.23 -0.95
C THR A 584 0.54 2.80 0.28
N ILE A 585 0.86 3.77 1.14
CA ILE A 585 1.43 3.54 2.47
C ILE A 585 0.37 3.92 3.51
N THR A 586 0.17 3.09 4.52
CA THR A 586 -0.77 3.31 5.63
C THR A 586 -0.13 2.87 6.95
N PRO A 587 -0.75 3.21 8.10
CA PRO A 587 -0.33 2.65 9.38
C PRO A 587 -0.45 1.12 9.53
N HIS A 588 -1.09 0.45 8.59
CA HIS A 588 -1.20 -1.01 8.54
C HIS A 588 -0.24 -1.64 7.53
N THR A 589 0.53 -0.84 6.78
CA THR A 589 1.53 -1.37 5.85
C THR A 589 2.63 -2.09 6.64
N PRO A 590 2.88 -3.39 6.39
CA PRO A 590 3.87 -4.14 7.15
C PRO A 590 5.28 -3.65 6.86
N PHE A 591 6.15 -3.71 7.87
CA PHE A 591 7.58 -3.45 7.68
C PHE A 591 8.21 -4.55 6.82
N HIS A 592 9.04 -4.12 5.87
CA HIS A 592 9.99 -5.01 5.21
C HIS A 592 11.40 -4.61 5.65
N PHE A 593 12.21 -5.59 6.02
CA PHE A 593 13.55 -5.36 6.54
C PHE A 593 14.56 -5.60 5.42
N VAL A 594 15.44 -4.63 5.17
CA VAL A 594 16.48 -4.76 4.15
C VAL A 594 17.74 -5.31 4.81
N PRO A 595 18.34 -6.41 4.32
CA PRO A 595 19.50 -7.05 4.95
C PRO A 595 20.67 -6.10 5.25
N GLU A 596 20.96 -5.16 4.33
CA GLU A 596 22.06 -4.19 4.44
C GLU A 596 21.93 -3.34 5.72
N GLU A 597 20.70 -3.01 6.12
CA GLU A 597 20.40 -2.25 7.34
C GLU A 597 20.81 -2.97 8.63
N TYR A 598 20.93 -4.30 8.55
CA TYR A 598 21.28 -5.20 9.65
C TYR A 598 22.69 -5.80 9.50
N GLY A 599 23.50 -5.25 8.58
CA GLY A 599 24.88 -5.69 8.37
C GLY A 599 25.01 -7.00 7.59
N LEU A 600 24.02 -7.33 6.75
CA LEU A 600 24.03 -8.50 5.89
C LEU A 600 23.96 -8.07 4.42
N LYS A 601 24.83 -8.63 3.59
CA LYS A 601 24.82 -8.40 2.13
C LYS A 601 23.73 -9.24 1.48
N SER A 602 22.68 -8.59 0.95
CA SER A 602 21.55 -9.28 0.30
C SER A 602 21.99 -10.06 -0.94
N GLU A 603 22.97 -9.55 -1.71
CA GLU A 603 23.59 -10.24 -2.83
C GLU A 603 24.17 -11.59 -2.39
N VAL A 604 24.85 -11.62 -1.24
CA VAL A 604 25.39 -12.86 -0.68
C VAL A 604 24.27 -13.79 -0.21
N LEU A 605 23.29 -13.28 0.53
CA LEU A 605 22.15 -14.08 1.00
C LEU A 605 21.37 -14.71 -0.16
N SER A 606 21.31 -14.05 -1.32
CA SER A 606 20.63 -14.59 -2.51
C SER A 606 21.23 -15.92 -3.01
N ARG A 607 22.49 -16.22 -2.66
CA ARG A 607 23.14 -17.51 -2.98
C ARG A 607 22.46 -18.71 -2.31
N ILE A 608 21.71 -18.48 -1.22
CA ILE A 608 20.89 -19.50 -0.56
C ILE A 608 19.86 -20.10 -1.53
N ASP A 609 19.31 -19.30 -2.44
CA ASP A 609 18.35 -19.77 -3.45
C ASP A 609 18.95 -20.88 -4.32
N SER A 610 20.17 -20.68 -4.81
CA SER A 610 20.88 -21.65 -5.65
C SER A 610 21.15 -22.94 -4.89
N ILE A 611 21.54 -22.85 -3.61
CA ILE A 611 21.77 -24.03 -2.76
C ILE A 611 20.45 -24.79 -2.53
N ALA A 612 19.35 -24.06 -2.27
CA ALA A 612 18.04 -24.65 -2.04
C ALA A 612 17.51 -25.37 -3.30
N LEU A 613 17.64 -24.73 -4.47
CA LEU A 613 17.24 -25.28 -5.76
C LEU A 613 18.11 -26.45 -6.21
N GLU A 614 19.41 -26.43 -5.92
CA GLU A 614 20.31 -27.57 -6.14
C GLU A 614 19.83 -28.79 -5.34
N GLY A 615 19.44 -28.59 -4.07
CA GLY A 615 18.85 -29.64 -3.24
C GLY A 615 17.60 -30.27 -3.85
N ILE A 616 16.70 -29.47 -4.42
CA ILE A 616 15.50 -29.95 -5.10
C ILE A 616 15.87 -30.71 -6.37
N LYS A 617 16.75 -30.14 -7.19
CA LYS A 617 17.22 -30.74 -8.45
C LYS A 617 17.84 -32.12 -8.22
N GLU A 618 18.66 -32.26 -7.18
CA GLU A 618 19.29 -33.53 -6.81
C GLU A 618 18.35 -34.48 -6.06
N GLY A 619 17.11 -34.09 -5.78
CA GLY A 619 16.15 -34.91 -5.04
C GLY A 619 16.55 -35.14 -3.59
N ALA A 620 17.19 -34.14 -2.95
CA ALA A 620 17.44 -34.13 -1.52
C ALA A 620 16.16 -33.91 -0.71
N TYR A 621 15.21 -33.15 -1.26
CA TYR A 621 13.86 -32.94 -0.75
C TYR A 621 12.97 -32.38 -1.88
N PRO A 622 11.65 -32.64 -1.87
CA PRO A 622 10.69 -32.02 -2.79
C PRO A 622 10.57 -30.49 -2.66
N GLY A 623 10.59 -30.01 -1.43
CA GLY A 623 10.41 -28.60 -1.10
C GLY A 623 10.94 -28.25 0.29
N CYS A 624 11.15 -26.96 0.51
CA CYS A 624 11.63 -26.45 1.79
C CYS A 624 11.19 -25.01 2.04
N GLN A 625 11.22 -24.60 3.31
CA GLN A 625 11.17 -23.21 3.75
C GLN A 625 12.45 -22.89 4.53
N ILE A 626 13.04 -21.73 4.24
CA ILE A 626 14.28 -21.26 4.86
C ILE A 626 14.02 -19.88 5.45
N LEU A 627 14.34 -19.73 6.73
CA LEU A 627 14.23 -18.47 7.46
C LEU A 627 15.58 -18.12 8.10
N VAL A 628 16.01 -16.88 7.91
CA VAL A 628 17.14 -16.25 8.60
C VAL A 628 16.62 -15.01 9.29
N MET A 629 16.74 -14.99 10.61
CA MET A 629 16.47 -13.83 11.44
C MET A 629 17.77 -13.27 12.00
N LYS A 630 17.84 -11.94 12.10
CA LYS A 630 18.92 -11.20 12.74
C LYS A 630 18.28 -10.13 13.61
N ASP A 631 18.71 -10.04 14.86
CA ASP A 631 18.21 -9.05 15.83
C ASP A 631 16.66 -9.01 15.91
N GLY A 632 16.03 -10.19 15.83
CA GLY A 632 14.57 -10.34 15.88
C GLY A 632 13.83 -10.09 14.57
N LYS A 633 14.50 -9.72 13.48
CA LYS A 633 13.86 -9.42 12.18
C LYS A 633 14.14 -10.52 11.16
N ALA A 634 13.12 -10.91 10.40
CA ALA A 634 13.28 -11.87 9.30
C ALA A 634 13.89 -11.16 8.08
N LEU A 635 15.16 -11.46 7.79
CA LEU A 635 15.93 -10.85 6.69
C LEU A 635 15.98 -11.73 5.44
N TYR A 636 15.69 -13.01 5.60
CA TYR A 636 15.50 -13.95 4.50
C TYR A 636 14.40 -14.93 4.90
N ASP A 637 13.32 -15.00 4.12
CA ASP A 637 12.22 -15.96 4.32
C ASP A 637 11.69 -16.40 2.96
N ARG A 638 12.13 -17.56 2.49
CA ARG A 638 11.81 -18.07 1.16
C ARG A 638 11.37 -19.52 1.19
N CYS A 639 10.43 -19.83 0.30
CA CYS A 639 9.90 -21.17 0.05
C CYS A 639 10.35 -21.65 -1.33
N PHE A 640 10.72 -22.92 -1.43
CA PHE A 640 11.19 -23.52 -2.68
C PHE A 640 10.51 -24.87 -2.91
N GLY A 641 10.29 -25.19 -4.18
CA GLY A 641 9.78 -26.49 -4.59
C GLY A 641 8.29 -26.69 -4.33
N HIS A 642 7.91 -27.95 -4.16
CA HIS A 642 6.51 -28.39 -4.03
C HIS A 642 6.40 -29.43 -2.91
N HIS A 643 5.18 -29.74 -2.49
CA HIS A 643 4.94 -30.69 -1.41
C HIS A 643 5.47 -32.10 -1.71
N THR A 644 5.40 -32.54 -2.97
CA THR A 644 5.82 -33.90 -3.38
C THR A 644 6.57 -33.93 -4.71
N ASP A 645 5.96 -33.44 -5.78
CA ASP A 645 6.56 -33.28 -7.10
C ASP A 645 6.07 -31.99 -7.77
N LYS A 646 6.56 -31.70 -8.98
CA LYS A 646 6.25 -30.47 -9.73
C LYS A 646 4.77 -30.26 -10.09
N HIS A 647 3.93 -31.28 -9.93
CA HIS A 647 2.49 -31.23 -10.18
C HIS A 647 1.67 -31.02 -8.88
N SER A 648 2.31 -31.11 -7.71
CA SER A 648 1.68 -30.86 -6.42
C SER A 648 1.70 -29.38 -6.02
N GLU A 649 1.09 -29.03 -4.89
CA GLU A 649 1.07 -27.66 -4.34
C GLU A 649 2.49 -27.10 -4.18
N LYS A 650 2.69 -25.84 -4.58
CA LYS A 650 3.91 -25.09 -4.25
C LYS A 650 3.97 -24.85 -2.75
N VAL A 651 5.19 -24.94 -2.20
CA VAL A 651 5.42 -24.61 -0.79
C VAL A 651 5.07 -23.14 -0.53
N LYS A 652 4.27 -22.91 0.51
CA LYS A 652 3.86 -21.60 1.02
C LYS A 652 4.47 -21.36 2.41
N PRO A 653 4.69 -20.10 2.83
CA PRO A 653 5.22 -19.79 4.17
C PRO A 653 4.35 -20.28 5.35
N THR A 654 3.11 -20.66 5.07
CA THR A 654 2.13 -21.18 6.04
C THR A 654 2.08 -22.71 6.08
N ASP A 655 2.80 -23.42 5.21
CA ASP A 655 2.73 -24.88 5.17
C ASP A 655 3.41 -25.51 6.38
N LEU A 656 2.76 -26.53 6.94
CA LEU A 656 3.18 -27.21 8.15
C LEU A 656 4.10 -28.37 7.84
N TYR A 657 5.29 -28.37 8.45
CA TYR A 657 6.24 -29.48 8.35
C TYR A 657 6.24 -30.31 9.62
N ASP A 658 6.34 -31.64 9.47
CA ASP A 658 6.70 -32.52 10.58
C ASP A 658 8.13 -32.20 11.03
N LEU A 659 8.28 -31.71 12.27
CA LEU A 659 9.57 -31.28 12.78
C LEU A 659 10.49 -32.45 13.16
N ALA A 660 9.96 -33.68 13.29
CA ALA A 660 10.69 -34.84 13.81
C ALA A 660 11.46 -34.49 15.09
N SER A 661 12.75 -34.84 15.19
CA SER A 661 13.55 -34.58 16.38
C SER A 661 13.72 -33.11 16.76
N LEU A 662 13.39 -32.15 15.90
CA LEU A 662 13.36 -30.73 16.27
C LEU A 662 12.21 -30.43 17.26
N SER A 663 11.17 -31.28 17.35
CA SER A 663 10.13 -31.18 18.40
C SER A 663 10.70 -31.25 19.81
N LYS A 664 11.86 -31.90 20.00
CA LYS A 664 12.53 -31.99 21.30
C LYS A 664 12.84 -30.62 21.89
N THR A 665 13.39 -29.73 21.08
CA THR A 665 13.84 -28.40 21.50
C THR A 665 12.76 -27.32 21.31
N THR A 666 11.81 -27.54 20.39
CA THR A 666 10.68 -26.61 20.13
C THR A 666 9.43 -26.92 20.98
N GLY A 667 9.39 -28.08 21.63
CA GLY A 667 8.28 -28.51 22.49
C GLY A 667 8.77 -29.00 23.84
N THR A 668 9.21 -30.25 23.93
CA THR A 668 9.51 -30.94 25.20
C THR A 668 10.48 -30.18 26.09
N LEU A 669 11.56 -29.65 25.52
CA LEU A 669 12.55 -28.90 26.27
C LEU A 669 11.97 -27.59 26.81
N LEU A 670 11.07 -26.91 26.10
CA LEU A 670 10.39 -25.71 26.64
C LEU A 670 9.56 -26.06 27.88
N ALA A 671 8.84 -27.18 27.85
CA ALA A 671 8.08 -27.64 29.01
C ALA A 671 9.01 -27.97 30.20
N VAL A 672 10.11 -28.69 29.94
CA VAL A 672 11.12 -29.03 30.94
C VAL A 672 11.77 -27.76 31.52
N MET A 673 12.18 -26.82 30.66
CA MET A 673 12.75 -25.54 31.09
C MET A 673 11.75 -24.74 31.93
N LYS A 674 10.47 -24.70 31.54
CA LYS A 674 9.44 -23.97 32.29
C LYS A 674 9.17 -24.56 33.67
N LEU A 675 9.20 -25.88 33.79
CA LEU A 675 9.02 -26.57 35.06
C LEU A 675 10.26 -26.41 35.96
N TYR A 676 11.45 -26.45 35.38
CA TYR A 676 12.68 -26.09 36.09
C TYR A 676 12.65 -24.64 36.59
N ASP A 677 12.22 -23.71 35.73
CA ASP A 677 12.09 -22.28 36.04
C ASP A 677 11.09 -22.01 37.17
N LYS A 678 10.08 -22.86 37.32
CA LYS A 678 9.10 -22.85 38.42
C LYS A 678 9.61 -23.55 39.69
N GLY A 679 10.83 -24.10 39.68
CA GLY A 679 11.42 -24.82 40.81
C GLY A 679 10.81 -26.21 41.06
N CYS A 680 10.19 -26.84 40.05
CA CYS A 680 9.52 -28.14 40.22
C CYS A 680 10.48 -29.33 40.36
N PHE A 681 11.73 -29.19 39.91
CA PHE A 681 12.78 -30.21 40.03
C PHE A 681 14.17 -29.58 39.90
N ASN A 682 15.21 -30.29 40.36
CA ASN A 682 16.62 -29.99 40.08
C ASN A 682 17.18 -30.94 39.01
N LEU A 683 18.18 -30.49 38.25
CA LEU A 683 18.79 -31.30 37.19
C LEU A 683 19.42 -32.61 37.69
N THR A 684 19.79 -32.69 38.97
CA THR A 684 20.37 -33.88 39.61
C THR A 684 19.33 -34.85 40.17
N ASP A 685 18.06 -34.48 40.18
CA ASP A 685 16.99 -35.34 40.71
C ASP A 685 16.85 -36.60 39.85
N LYS A 686 16.46 -37.71 40.49
CA LYS A 686 16.27 -38.96 39.78
C LYS A 686 14.93 -38.93 39.08
N VAL A 687 14.89 -39.40 37.84
CA VAL A 687 13.64 -39.46 37.06
C VAL A 687 12.63 -40.40 37.73
N SER A 688 13.12 -41.42 38.45
CA SER A 688 12.28 -42.37 39.21
C SER A 688 11.60 -41.78 40.45
N ASP A 689 12.04 -40.60 40.91
CA ASP A 689 11.38 -39.87 41.99
C ASP A 689 9.97 -39.44 41.52
N TYR A 690 9.84 -39.11 40.23
CA TYR A 690 8.60 -38.65 39.60
C TYR A 690 7.88 -39.72 38.77
N LEU A 691 8.60 -40.71 38.23
CA LEU A 691 8.03 -41.78 37.42
C LEU A 691 8.18 -43.14 38.14
N PRO A 692 7.18 -43.56 38.95
CA PRO A 692 7.33 -44.71 39.84
C PRO A 692 7.63 -46.05 39.14
N PHE A 693 7.23 -46.21 37.88
CA PHE A 693 7.46 -47.44 37.11
C PHE A 693 8.95 -47.72 36.83
N LEU A 694 9.84 -46.75 37.08
CA LEU A 694 11.29 -46.89 36.96
C LEU A 694 11.97 -47.35 38.26
N ARG A 695 11.29 -47.29 39.41
CA ARG A 695 11.83 -47.72 40.70
C ARG A 695 12.06 -49.23 40.68
N LYS A 696 13.13 -49.70 41.34
CA LYS A 696 13.53 -51.12 41.34
C LYS A 696 13.92 -51.66 39.96
N THR A 697 14.32 -50.78 39.04
CA THR A 697 14.91 -51.13 37.74
C THR A 697 16.34 -50.58 37.66
N ASN A 698 17.13 -51.01 36.67
CA ASN A 698 18.45 -50.40 36.44
C ASN A 698 18.38 -48.94 35.95
N LYS A 699 17.18 -48.34 35.83
CA LYS A 699 16.96 -46.92 35.50
C LYS A 699 16.70 -46.06 36.75
N GLU A 700 16.59 -46.65 37.93
CA GLU A 700 16.21 -45.96 39.16
C GLU A 700 17.09 -44.73 39.44
N ASN A 701 18.39 -44.82 39.14
CA ASN A 701 19.36 -43.76 39.41
C ASN A 701 19.65 -42.85 38.19
N LEU A 702 18.83 -42.88 37.13
CA LEU A 702 18.99 -41.94 36.02
C LEU A 702 18.55 -40.55 36.45
N THR A 703 19.40 -39.56 36.21
CA THR A 703 19.11 -38.16 36.50
C THR A 703 18.51 -37.44 35.30
N ILE A 704 17.76 -36.37 35.54
CA ILE A 704 17.19 -35.53 34.49
C ILE A 704 18.30 -34.93 33.59
N ARG A 705 19.43 -34.53 34.19
CA ARG A 705 20.61 -34.05 33.46
C ARG A 705 21.18 -35.09 32.49
N GLU A 706 21.28 -36.34 32.91
CA GLU A 706 21.78 -37.42 32.04
C GLU A 706 20.85 -37.68 30.85
N LEU A 707 19.53 -37.52 31.02
CA LEU A 707 18.57 -37.59 29.91
C LEU A 707 18.79 -36.44 28.92
N LEU A 708 18.88 -35.20 29.41
CA LEU A 708 19.06 -33.99 28.60
C LEU A 708 20.39 -33.98 27.82
N LEU A 709 21.45 -34.55 28.40
CA LEU A 709 22.77 -34.64 27.76
C LEU A 709 22.95 -35.89 26.87
N HIS A 710 21.97 -36.79 26.79
CA HIS A 710 22.08 -38.09 26.12
C HIS A 710 23.23 -38.97 26.67
N GLN A 711 23.36 -39.03 28.00
CA GLN A 711 24.42 -39.77 28.71
C GLN A 711 23.87 -40.84 29.68
N SER A 712 22.58 -41.15 29.58
CA SER A 712 21.91 -42.08 30.50
C SER A 712 22.23 -43.56 30.25
N GLY A 713 22.87 -43.90 29.13
CA GLY A 713 23.04 -45.29 28.69
C GLY A 713 21.78 -45.91 28.09
N LEU A 714 20.68 -45.17 27.96
CA LEU A 714 19.49 -45.64 27.26
C LEU A 714 19.80 -45.93 25.78
N PRO A 715 19.21 -46.97 25.16
CA PRO A 715 19.38 -47.21 23.73
C PRO A 715 18.81 -46.06 22.89
N SER A 716 19.21 -46.00 21.62
CA SER A 716 18.84 -44.87 20.76
C SER A 716 17.33 -44.76 20.51
N GLY A 717 16.65 -45.91 20.44
CA GLY A 717 15.20 -46.00 20.32
C GLY A 717 14.71 -47.42 20.63
N LEU A 718 13.39 -47.58 20.69
CA LEU A 718 12.70 -48.86 20.89
C LEU A 718 11.67 -49.08 19.80
N VAL A 719 11.56 -50.32 19.31
CA VAL A 719 10.59 -50.69 18.28
C VAL A 719 9.28 -51.09 18.97
N PHE A 720 8.49 -50.10 19.41
CA PHE A 720 7.26 -50.35 20.18
C PHE A 720 6.20 -51.10 19.37
N TYR A 721 6.02 -50.76 18.09
CA TYR A 721 4.97 -51.33 17.25
C TYR A 721 4.99 -52.84 17.09
N GLN A 722 6.12 -53.52 17.34
CA GLN A 722 6.19 -54.98 17.30
C GLN A 722 5.26 -55.65 18.31
N GLU A 723 4.97 -54.99 19.43
CA GLU A 723 4.05 -55.52 20.44
C GLU A 723 2.60 -55.48 19.95
N ALA A 724 2.26 -54.55 19.04
CA ALA A 724 0.95 -54.47 18.42
C ALA A 724 0.76 -55.51 17.29
N ILE A 725 1.82 -56.17 16.82
CA ILE A 725 1.77 -57.12 15.70
C ILE A 725 1.44 -58.53 16.21
N ASP A 726 0.47 -59.20 15.57
CA ASP A 726 0.20 -60.62 15.81
C ASP A 726 1.37 -61.47 15.27
N LYS A 727 2.22 -61.96 16.17
CA LYS A 727 3.39 -62.79 15.85
C LYS A 727 3.04 -64.09 15.09
N LYS A 728 1.78 -64.54 15.13
CA LYS A 728 1.31 -65.73 14.40
C LYS A 728 0.81 -65.40 12.98
N SER A 729 0.71 -64.12 12.63
CA SER A 729 0.11 -63.67 11.35
C SER A 729 1.06 -63.65 10.16
N TYR A 730 2.38 -63.75 10.39
CA TYR A 730 3.41 -63.67 9.34
C TYR A 730 4.41 -64.83 9.45
N LYS A 731 5.05 -65.18 8.32
CA LYS A 731 6.08 -66.23 8.25
C LYS A 731 7.48 -65.63 8.31
N GLY A 732 8.40 -66.29 9.04
CA GLY A 732 9.80 -65.88 9.13
C GLY A 732 10.04 -64.69 10.05
N SER A 733 11.13 -63.94 9.81
CA SER A 733 11.43 -62.69 10.52
C SER A 733 10.62 -61.52 9.95
N LEU A 734 10.51 -60.42 10.71
CA LEU A 734 9.95 -59.16 10.20
C LEU A 734 10.93 -58.41 9.32
N PHE A 735 12.24 -58.58 9.56
CA PHE A 735 13.30 -57.85 8.85
C PHE A 735 14.38 -58.80 8.31
N LYS A 736 14.99 -58.40 7.19
CA LYS A 736 16.20 -58.99 6.61
C LYS A 736 17.11 -57.93 6.00
N GLN A 737 18.37 -58.28 5.75
CA GLN A 737 19.33 -57.39 5.12
C GLN A 737 19.18 -57.28 3.59
N SER A 738 18.51 -58.25 2.97
CA SER A 738 18.29 -58.33 1.53
C SER A 738 16.82 -58.58 1.21
N LYS A 739 16.42 -58.23 -0.02
CA LYS A 739 15.08 -58.49 -0.55
C LYS A 739 14.92 -59.99 -0.81
N ASP A 740 13.78 -60.54 -0.42
CA ASP A 740 13.34 -61.88 -0.81
C ASP A 740 11.82 -61.90 -1.05
N ALA A 741 11.26 -63.10 -1.26
CA ALA A 741 9.83 -63.27 -1.53
C ALA A 741 8.91 -62.81 -0.36
N LEU A 742 9.43 -62.74 0.87
CA LEU A 742 8.68 -62.30 2.05
C LEU A 742 9.00 -60.84 2.42
N HIS A 743 10.24 -60.40 2.28
CA HIS A 743 10.73 -59.07 2.66
C HIS A 743 10.76 -58.13 1.46
N THR A 744 9.57 -57.70 1.03
CA THR A 744 9.38 -56.97 -0.23
C THR A 744 9.49 -55.46 -0.12
N VAL A 745 9.42 -54.90 1.09
CA VAL A 745 9.43 -53.44 1.33
C VAL A 745 10.78 -53.01 1.86
N ARG A 746 11.41 -52.01 1.21
CA ARG A 746 12.67 -51.44 1.70
C ARG A 746 12.38 -50.44 2.82
N LEU A 747 13.10 -50.54 3.92
CA LEU A 747 13.00 -49.66 5.10
C LEU A 747 14.27 -48.85 5.34
N GLY A 748 15.41 -49.36 4.85
CA GLY A 748 16.71 -48.76 5.06
C GLY A 748 17.69 -49.09 3.94
N ALA A 749 18.92 -48.58 4.08
CA ALA A 749 19.99 -48.86 3.12
C ALA A 749 20.18 -50.37 2.88
N ARG A 750 20.13 -51.16 3.97
CA ARG A 750 20.25 -52.62 3.98
C ARG A 750 19.19 -53.28 4.88
N THR A 751 17.96 -52.75 4.89
CA THR A 751 16.87 -53.29 5.72
C THR A 751 15.63 -53.44 4.86
N TRP A 752 15.10 -54.65 4.81
CA TRP A 752 13.88 -55.03 4.09
C TRP A 752 12.89 -55.63 5.07
N GLY A 753 11.64 -55.19 5.02
CA GLY A 753 10.55 -55.61 5.91
C GLY A 753 9.57 -56.56 5.23
N ASN A 754 9.00 -57.50 6.00
CA ASN A 754 7.87 -58.33 5.61
C ASN A 754 6.54 -57.62 5.93
N PRO A 755 5.84 -57.02 4.95
CA PRO A 755 4.63 -56.22 5.22
C PRO A 755 3.37 -57.08 5.46
N ARG A 756 3.49 -58.41 5.37
CA ARG A 756 2.36 -59.36 5.44
C ARG A 756 2.12 -59.84 6.86
N PHE A 757 1.81 -58.92 7.76
CA PHE A 757 1.37 -59.18 9.13
C PHE A 757 -0.01 -58.55 9.38
N ARG A 758 -0.66 -58.98 10.46
CA ARG A 758 -1.86 -58.37 11.03
C ARG A 758 -1.53 -57.80 12.40
N PHE A 759 -2.25 -56.77 12.81
CA PHE A 759 -2.21 -56.29 14.19
C PHE A 759 -3.05 -57.18 15.12
N ASN A 760 -2.68 -57.22 16.40
CA ASN A 760 -3.44 -57.91 17.43
C ASN A 760 -4.79 -57.21 17.65
N LYS A 761 -5.90 -57.95 17.51
CA LYS A 761 -7.27 -57.42 17.61
C LYS A 761 -7.59 -56.75 18.96
N GLY A 762 -6.86 -57.07 20.03
CA GLY A 762 -7.03 -56.41 21.34
C GLY A 762 -6.21 -55.13 21.50
N MET A 763 -5.21 -54.90 20.65
CA MET A 763 -4.25 -53.80 20.77
C MET A 763 -4.38 -52.75 19.66
N ALA A 764 -4.92 -53.11 18.50
CA ALA A 764 -5.16 -52.17 17.42
C ALA A 764 -6.42 -52.51 16.60
N ALA A 765 -7.01 -51.48 15.98
CA ALA A 765 -8.17 -51.55 15.10
C ALA A 765 -8.00 -50.64 13.87
N GLU A 766 -8.76 -50.91 12.80
CA GLU A 766 -8.74 -50.10 11.57
C GLU A 766 -9.51 -48.77 11.74
N THR A 767 -10.48 -48.74 12.64
CA THR A 767 -11.31 -47.58 12.97
C THR A 767 -11.32 -47.33 14.47
N LYS A 768 -11.64 -46.11 14.90
CA LYS A 768 -11.88 -45.81 16.32
C LYS A 768 -13.02 -46.66 16.87
N SER A 769 -12.73 -47.55 17.82
CA SER A 769 -13.72 -48.46 18.42
C SER A 769 -13.31 -48.93 19.81
N GLY A 770 -14.24 -48.94 20.77
CA GLY A 770 -13.96 -49.35 22.15
C GLY A 770 -12.79 -48.56 22.75
N ASP A 771 -11.83 -49.27 23.33
CA ASP A 771 -10.60 -48.70 23.92
C ASP A 771 -9.53 -48.27 22.89
N CYS A 772 -9.74 -48.54 21.60
CA CYS A 772 -8.85 -48.12 20.52
C CYS A 772 -9.09 -46.65 20.13
N ILE A 773 -8.55 -45.74 20.94
CA ILE A 773 -8.75 -44.28 20.81
C ILE A 773 -7.50 -43.50 20.36
N LEU A 774 -6.33 -44.12 20.31
CA LEU A 774 -5.07 -43.47 19.94
C LEU A 774 -4.84 -43.60 18.42
N GLN A 775 -5.04 -42.52 17.66
CA GLN A 775 -4.87 -42.54 16.21
C GLN A 775 -3.39 -42.54 15.82
N VAL A 776 -2.97 -43.51 15.01
CA VAL A 776 -1.61 -43.61 14.45
C VAL A 776 -1.58 -43.11 13.00
N CYS A 777 -2.59 -43.48 12.21
CA CYS A 777 -2.88 -42.96 10.88
C CYS A 777 -4.39 -43.14 10.57
N ASP A 778 -4.83 -42.76 9.36
CA ASP A 778 -6.24 -42.87 8.93
C ASP A 778 -6.81 -44.29 9.11
N SER A 779 -5.98 -45.33 8.95
CA SER A 779 -6.38 -46.75 8.99
C SER A 779 -5.82 -47.53 10.18
N LEU A 780 -5.33 -46.87 11.23
CA LEU A 780 -4.73 -47.54 12.39
C LEU A 780 -4.96 -46.77 13.69
N TRP A 781 -5.65 -47.43 14.62
CA TRP A 781 -5.96 -46.94 15.97
C TRP A 781 -5.42 -47.93 16.99
N LEU A 782 -4.72 -47.45 18.03
CA LEU A 782 -4.19 -48.26 19.12
C LEU A 782 -5.08 -48.18 20.36
N ASN A 783 -5.10 -49.29 21.10
CA ASN A 783 -5.70 -49.37 22.43
C ASN A 783 -4.97 -48.43 23.40
N GLN A 784 -5.71 -47.71 24.25
CA GLN A 784 -5.13 -46.83 25.27
C GLN A 784 -4.17 -47.56 26.23
N SER A 785 -4.36 -48.86 26.48
CA SER A 785 -3.47 -49.68 27.32
C SER A 785 -2.06 -49.85 26.74
N PHE A 786 -1.86 -49.50 25.47
CA PHE A 786 -0.54 -49.58 24.82
C PHE A 786 0.51 -48.69 25.52
N ARG A 787 0.08 -47.64 26.24
CA ARG A 787 0.97 -46.81 27.07
C ARG A 787 1.68 -47.64 28.16
N GLU A 788 0.99 -48.58 28.80
CA GLU A 788 1.55 -49.44 29.84
C GLU A 788 2.60 -50.39 29.25
N GLU A 789 2.34 -50.92 28.05
CA GLU A 789 3.29 -51.76 27.33
C GLU A 789 4.57 -51.02 26.96
N MET A 790 4.46 -49.74 26.57
CA MET A 790 5.63 -48.89 26.35
C MET A 790 6.44 -48.65 27.62
N GLN A 791 5.77 -48.34 28.74
CA GLN A 791 6.43 -48.17 30.04
C GLN A 791 7.15 -49.45 30.47
N ARG A 792 6.50 -50.60 30.32
CA ARG A 792 7.08 -51.92 30.60
C ARG A 792 8.35 -52.16 29.76
N LYS A 793 8.29 -51.90 28.45
CA LYS A 793 9.44 -52.09 27.55
C LYS A 793 10.60 -51.14 27.87
N ILE A 794 10.32 -49.91 28.29
CA ILE A 794 11.33 -48.96 28.78
C ILE A 794 11.94 -49.44 30.11
N ALA A 795 11.13 -49.95 31.03
CA ALA A 795 11.58 -50.48 32.31
C ALA A 795 12.45 -51.74 32.17
N GLU A 796 12.19 -52.59 31.17
CA GLU A 796 12.90 -53.85 30.94
C GLU A 796 14.20 -53.69 30.11
N VAL A 797 14.29 -52.70 29.20
CA VAL A 797 15.43 -52.63 28.26
C VAL A 797 16.78 -52.36 28.95
N PRO A 798 17.84 -53.16 28.77
CA PRO A 798 19.09 -52.95 29.50
C PRO A 798 19.75 -51.60 29.16
N LEU A 799 20.36 -50.97 30.17
CA LEU A 799 21.24 -49.83 29.96
C LEU A 799 22.55 -50.28 29.31
N LYS A 800 23.13 -49.38 28.52
CA LYS A 800 24.46 -49.47 27.96
C LYS A 800 25.45 -48.62 28.76
N ASP A 801 26.66 -48.51 28.25
CA ASP A 801 27.69 -47.60 28.75
C ASP A 801 27.18 -46.14 28.79
N LYS A 802 27.53 -45.39 29.86
CA LYS A 802 27.15 -43.97 30.05
C LYS A 802 27.99 -43.00 29.20
N ASN A 803 28.38 -43.42 28.00
CA ASN A 803 28.95 -42.54 26.98
C ASN A 803 27.83 -41.80 26.23
N TYR A 804 28.20 -40.80 25.44
CA TYR A 804 27.24 -40.09 24.60
C TYR A 804 26.56 -41.05 23.62
N ARG A 805 25.22 -41.14 23.72
CA ARG A 805 24.37 -41.92 22.84
C ARG A 805 23.04 -41.21 22.67
N TYR A 806 22.82 -40.64 21.48
CA TYR A 806 21.54 -40.04 21.11
C TYR A 806 20.39 -41.01 21.38
N SER A 807 19.42 -40.61 22.21
CA SER A 807 18.34 -41.47 22.70
C SER A 807 17.00 -40.74 22.71
N ASP A 808 16.05 -41.25 21.92
CA ASP A 808 14.67 -40.79 21.90
C ASP A 808 13.92 -41.14 23.19
N ILE A 809 14.28 -42.26 23.81
CA ILE A 809 13.66 -42.75 25.05
C ILE A 809 13.85 -41.74 26.18
N GLY A 810 15.03 -41.11 26.25
CA GLY A 810 15.27 -40.06 27.24
C GLY A 810 14.27 -38.91 27.12
N PHE A 811 13.94 -38.49 25.90
CA PHE A 811 12.95 -37.43 25.68
C PHE A 811 11.50 -37.88 25.88
N ILE A 812 11.18 -39.15 25.63
CA ILE A 812 9.88 -39.74 26.01
C ILE A 812 9.71 -39.71 27.54
N LEU A 813 10.76 -40.05 28.31
CA LEU A 813 10.74 -39.94 29.77
C LEU A 813 10.61 -38.49 30.24
N LEU A 814 11.26 -37.53 29.56
CA LEU A 814 11.13 -36.11 29.87
C LEU A 814 9.72 -35.57 29.59
N GLN A 815 9.04 -36.06 28.55
CA GLN A 815 7.61 -35.78 28.36
C GLN A 815 6.81 -36.31 29.55
N MET A 816 6.96 -37.59 29.89
CA MET A 816 6.19 -38.19 30.99
C MET A 816 6.41 -37.45 32.31
N LEU A 817 7.65 -37.03 32.58
CA LEU A 817 8.00 -36.17 33.71
C LEU A 817 7.25 -34.83 33.65
N ALA A 818 7.23 -34.17 32.49
CA ALA A 818 6.57 -32.89 32.33
C ALA A 818 5.04 -33.01 32.49
N GLU A 819 4.44 -34.09 31.98
CA GLU A 819 3.01 -34.37 32.13
C GLU A 819 2.64 -34.64 33.59
N GLU A 820 3.46 -35.43 34.30
CA GLU A 820 3.27 -35.73 35.73
C GLU A 820 3.35 -34.45 36.58
N LEU A 821 4.39 -33.64 36.37
CA LEU A 821 4.60 -32.40 37.14
C LEU A 821 3.60 -31.29 36.84
N SER A 822 3.11 -31.22 35.60
CA SER A 822 2.14 -30.20 35.20
C SER A 822 0.68 -30.62 35.42
N GLY A 823 0.43 -31.93 35.59
CA GLY A 823 -0.92 -32.51 35.61
C GLY A 823 -1.67 -32.39 34.28
N LYS A 824 -0.97 -32.15 33.16
CA LYS A 824 -1.55 -31.90 31.84
C LYS A 824 -0.84 -32.68 30.74
N PRO A 825 -1.54 -33.06 29.67
CA PRO A 825 -0.89 -33.50 28.43
C PRO A 825 0.13 -32.47 27.91
N LEU A 826 1.22 -32.95 27.31
CA LEU A 826 2.32 -32.08 26.88
C LEU A 826 1.87 -30.99 25.89
N ASP A 827 0.99 -31.32 24.95
CA ASP A 827 0.46 -30.39 23.95
C ASP A 827 -0.40 -29.29 24.57
N GLU A 828 -1.27 -29.65 25.53
CA GLU A 828 -2.08 -28.67 26.26
C GLU A 828 -1.23 -27.74 27.14
N TYR A 829 -0.22 -28.28 27.82
CA TYR A 829 0.69 -27.49 28.65
C TYR A 829 1.49 -26.49 27.81
N LEU A 830 2.06 -26.94 26.68
CA LEU A 830 2.79 -26.07 25.75
C LEU A 830 1.89 -25.02 25.11
N TRP A 831 0.67 -25.39 24.74
CA TRP A 831 -0.31 -24.45 24.21
C TRP A 831 -0.59 -23.31 25.20
N GLN A 832 -0.82 -23.65 26.46
CA GLN A 832 -1.12 -22.68 27.50
C GLN A 832 0.07 -21.78 27.86
N GLU A 833 1.26 -22.36 28.04
CA GLU A 833 2.43 -21.64 28.57
C GLU A 833 3.20 -20.88 27.49
N PHE A 834 3.19 -21.39 26.24
CA PHE A 834 4.01 -20.84 25.15
C PHE A 834 3.19 -20.49 23.91
N TYR A 835 2.53 -21.47 23.26
CA TYR A 835 2.07 -21.28 21.88
C TYR A 835 0.97 -20.21 21.76
N LYS A 836 -0.09 -20.28 22.58
CA LYS A 836 -1.14 -19.26 22.58
C LYS A 836 -0.61 -17.90 23.08
N PRO A 837 0.11 -17.80 24.21
CA PRO A 837 0.76 -16.57 24.65
C PRO A 837 1.67 -15.87 23.64
N MET A 838 2.42 -16.62 22.82
CA MET A 838 3.36 -16.12 21.82
C MET A 838 2.71 -15.87 20.44
N GLY A 839 1.42 -16.19 20.28
CA GLY A 839 0.72 -16.11 18.99
C GLY A 839 1.30 -17.07 17.95
N LEU A 840 1.61 -18.31 18.35
CA LEU A 840 2.00 -19.40 17.44
C LEU A 840 0.71 -20.14 17.04
N GLU A 841 0.10 -19.71 15.95
CA GLU A 841 -1.20 -20.20 15.48
C GLU A 841 -1.08 -21.47 14.65
N ARG A 842 0.12 -21.77 14.14
CA ARG A 842 0.43 -22.89 13.25
C ARG A 842 1.48 -23.83 13.85
N THR A 843 1.51 -23.94 15.17
CA THR A 843 2.38 -24.87 15.90
C THR A 843 1.52 -25.77 16.75
N ALA A 844 1.47 -27.05 16.39
CA ALA A 844 0.60 -28.01 17.06
C ALA A 844 1.10 -29.45 16.94
N TYR A 845 0.83 -30.24 17.96
CA TYR A 845 0.72 -31.69 17.80
C TYR A 845 -0.62 -32.01 17.14
N LEU A 846 -0.69 -33.13 16.41
CA LEU A 846 -1.93 -33.61 15.77
C LEU A 846 -2.57 -32.54 14.86
N PRO A 847 -1.84 -32.02 13.86
CA PRO A 847 -2.25 -30.85 13.07
C PRO A 847 -3.58 -31.04 12.33
N LEU A 848 -3.96 -32.26 11.97
CA LEU A 848 -5.24 -32.55 11.31
C LEU A 848 -6.48 -32.25 12.15
N ARG A 849 -6.32 -31.95 13.45
CA ARG A 849 -7.41 -31.46 14.30
C ARG A 849 -7.74 -29.98 14.05
N TYR A 850 -6.83 -29.23 13.42
CA TYR A 850 -6.89 -27.77 13.32
C TYR A 850 -6.70 -27.24 11.89
N PHE A 851 -6.03 -27.99 11.01
CA PHE A 851 -5.67 -27.54 9.67
C PHE A 851 -6.13 -28.52 8.59
N GLU A 852 -6.36 -28.00 7.39
CA GLU A 852 -6.68 -28.85 6.25
C GLU A 852 -5.45 -29.65 5.80
N LYS A 853 -5.68 -30.90 5.35
CA LYS A 853 -4.59 -31.80 4.91
C LYS A 853 -3.70 -31.17 3.83
N LYS A 854 -4.25 -30.33 2.95
CA LYS A 854 -3.53 -29.61 1.89
C LYS A 854 -2.53 -28.55 2.38
N GLU A 855 -2.66 -28.11 3.64
CA GLU A 855 -1.76 -27.15 4.27
C GLU A 855 -0.57 -27.84 4.98
N ILE A 856 -0.54 -29.18 4.98
CA ILE A 856 0.47 -29.98 5.67
C ILE A 856 1.33 -30.70 4.64
N VAL A 857 2.64 -30.53 4.74
CA VAL A 857 3.60 -31.15 3.83
C VAL A 857 3.73 -32.65 4.16
N PRO A 858 3.58 -33.56 3.18
CA PRO A 858 3.80 -34.99 3.39
C PRO A 858 5.24 -35.30 3.80
N SER A 859 5.42 -36.12 4.85
CA SER A 859 6.73 -36.44 5.40
C SER A 859 7.35 -37.70 4.79
N ALA A 860 6.57 -38.75 4.50
CA ALA A 860 7.05 -39.98 3.84
C ALA A 860 5.89 -40.83 3.31
N VAL A 861 6.21 -41.84 2.49
CA VAL A 861 5.28 -42.92 2.14
C VAL A 861 5.66 -44.17 2.93
N ASP A 862 4.90 -44.49 3.98
CA ASP A 862 5.13 -45.70 4.77
C ASP A 862 4.44 -46.90 4.12
N ARG A 863 5.24 -47.78 3.52
CA ARG A 863 4.77 -48.97 2.80
C ARG A 863 4.77 -50.24 3.66
N PHE A 864 5.19 -50.15 4.92
CA PHE A 864 5.38 -51.32 5.78
C PHE A 864 4.41 -51.34 6.95
N LEU A 865 4.43 -50.30 7.80
CA LEU A 865 3.68 -50.30 9.05
C LEU A 865 2.30 -49.67 8.84
N ARG A 866 2.26 -48.38 8.46
CA ARG A 866 1.01 -47.60 8.30
C ARG A 866 0.38 -47.72 6.91
N LYS A 867 1.12 -48.24 5.92
CA LYS A 867 0.64 -48.53 4.54
C LYS A 867 -0.06 -47.34 3.86
N THR A 868 0.40 -46.12 4.14
CA THR A 868 -0.19 -44.86 3.65
C THR A 868 0.87 -43.75 3.52
N THR A 869 0.51 -42.67 2.85
CA THR A 869 1.29 -41.43 2.86
C THR A 869 1.09 -40.71 4.19
N LEU A 870 2.19 -40.41 4.86
CA LEU A 870 2.19 -39.69 6.13
C LEU A 870 2.07 -38.19 5.84
N GLN A 871 0.86 -37.67 5.99
CA GLN A 871 0.55 -36.25 5.83
C GLN A 871 -0.36 -35.83 6.98
N GLY A 872 0.19 -35.06 7.92
CA GLY A 872 -0.49 -34.71 9.18
C GLY A 872 -0.40 -35.76 10.30
N PHE A 873 0.30 -36.87 10.03
CA PHE A 873 0.70 -37.86 11.04
C PHE A 873 2.21 -37.82 11.22
N VAL A 874 2.67 -37.94 12.47
CA VAL A 874 4.10 -37.94 12.79
C VAL A 874 4.82 -39.10 12.08
N HIS A 875 5.96 -38.78 11.47
CA HIS A 875 6.83 -39.73 10.79
C HIS A 875 7.40 -40.76 11.77
N ASP A 876 7.91 -40.29 12.92
CA ASP A 876 8.54 -41.12 13.95
C ASP A 876 7.57 -42.18 14.48
N GLU A 877 7.97 -43.44 14.38
CA GLU A 877 7.12 -44.57 14.75
C GLU A 877 6.91 -44.67 16.26
N SER A 878 7.89 -44.25 17.08
CA SER A 878 7.75 -44.27 18.54
C SER A 878 6.75 -43.22 19.02
N ALA A 879 6.77 -42.04 18.41
CA ALA A 879 5.80 -40.97 18.67
C ALA A 879 4.41 -41.33 18.14
N ALA A 880 4.32 -41.92 16.94
CA ALA A 880 3.05 -42.34 16.36
C ALA A 880 2.33 -43.37 17.26
N PHE A 881 3.09 -44.31 17.85
CA PHE A 881 2.56 -45.33 18.76
C PHE A 881 2.26 -44.82 20.18
N GLN A 882 2.47 -43.52 20.44
CA GLN A 882 1.97 -42.80 21.62
C GLN A 882 0.73 -41.94 21.30
N GLY A 883 0.14 -42.12 20.12
CA GLY A 883 -0.98 -41.29 19.66
C GLY A 883 -0.55 -39.94 19.11
N GLY A 884 0.72 -39.78 18.71
CA GLY A 884 1.26 -38.63 17.99
C GLY A 884 1.72 -37.45 18.84
N ILE A 885 1.47 -37.46 20.15
CA ILE A 885 2.02 -36.50 21.12
C ILE A 885 3.18 -37.19 21.84
N SER A 886 4.42 -36.83 21.49
CA SER A 886 5.57 -37.42 22.15
C SER A 886 6.75 -36.48 22.37
N GLY A 887 7.51 -36.77 23.42
CA GLY A 887 8.68 -35.98 23.81
C GLY A 887 9.80 -35.96 22.77
N ASN A 888 9.91 -37.02 21.96
CA ASN A 888 10.97 -37.15 20.96
C ASN A 888 10.61 -36.57 19.57
N ALA A 889 9.33 -36.50 19.21
CA ALA A 889 8.82 -36.04 17.91
C ALA A 889 7.29 -35.82 17.95
N GLY A 890 6.72 -35.21 16.91
CA GLY A 890 5.27 -35.10 16.71
C GLY A 890 4.72 -33.69 16.60
N LEU A 891 5.57 -32.69 16.83
CA LEU A 891 5.22 -31.28 16.62
C LEU A 891 5.29 -30.93 15.14
N PHE A 892 4.28 -30.22 14.65
CA PHE A 892 4.26 -29.61 13.32
C PHE A 892 4.32 -28.09 13.46
N SER A 893 5.06 -27.43 12.58
CA SER A 893 5.18 -25.97 12.59
C SER A 893 5.62 -25.40 11.23
N THR A 894 5.64 -24.07 11.15
CA THR A 894 6.21 -23.27 10.04
C THR A 894 7.59 -22.74 10.43
N ALA A 895 8.42 -22.33 9.45
CA ALA A 895 9.75 -21.81 9.79
C ALA A 895 9.68 -20.53 10.63
N ARG A 896 8.67 -19.68 10.39
CA ARG A 896 8.42 -18.43 11.13
C ARG A 896 8.16 -18.66 12.61
N GLU A 897 7.32 -19.65 12.93
CA GLU A 897 6.94 -19.90 14.33
C GLU A 897 8.04 -20.65 15.10
N VAL A 898 8.75 -21.56 14.44
CA VAL A 898 10.01 -22.10 14.98
C VAL A 898 10.99 -20.94 15.24
N GLY A 899 11.15 -20.02 14.29
CA GLY A 899 11.99 -18.83 14.43
C GLY A 899 11.66 -18.00 15.68
N LYS A 900 10.36 -17.76 15.96
CA LYS A 900 9.91 -17.07 17.18
C LYS A 900 10.30 -17.78 18.47
N VAL A 901 10.17 -19.12 18.53
CA VAL A 901 10.59 -19.91 19.71
C VAL A 901 12.08 -19.71 19.97
N TYR A 902 12.90 -19.82 18.94
CA TYR A 902 14.34 -19.68 19.07
C TYR A 902 14.78 -18.23 19.30
N GLN A 903 14.05 -17.25 18.77
CA GLN A 903 14.26 -15.84 19.08
C GLN A 903 13.95 -15.52 20.55
N MET A 904 12.90 -16.12 21.13
CA MET A 904 12.60 -15.99 22.56
C MET A 904 13.74 -16.53 23.44
N LEU A 905 14.33 -17.66 23.04
CA LEU A 905 15.50 -18.23 23.73
C LEU A 905 16.74 -17.34 23.59
N LEU A 906 17.01 -16.82 22.38
CA LEU A 906 18.09 -15.88 22.11
C LEU A 906 17.97 -14.61 22.97
N ASN A 907 16.75 -14.12 23.14
CA ASN A 907 16.43 -12.93 23.95
C ASN A 907 16.41 -13.21 25.48
N GLY A 908 16.91 -14.36 25.93
CA GLY A 908 16.96 -14.69 27.36
C GLY A 908 15.58 -14.87 27.99
N GLY A 909 14.65 -15.49 27.25
CA GLY A 909 13.34 -15.87 27.74
C GLY A 909 12.24 -14.85 27.47
N GLU A 910 12.49 -13.82 26.65
CA GLU A 910 11.55 -12.73 26.38
C GLU A 910 11.25 -12.58 24.88
N LEU A 911 9.99 -12.36 24.51
CA LEU A 911 9.59 -12.01 23.15
C LEU A 911 8.46 -10.98 23.20
N ASP A 912 8.57 -9.93 22.38
CA ASP A 912 7.56 -8.86 22.25
C ASP A 912 7.17 -8.23 23.60
N GLY A 913 8.15 -8.00 24.49
CA GLY A 913 7.95 -7.39 25.81
C GLY A 913 7.33 -8.33 26.86
N ARG A 914 7.15 -9.62 26.54
CA ARG A 914 6.63 -10.62 27.47
C ARG A 914 7.68 -11.67 27.81
N ARG A 915 7.85 -11.94 29.11
CA ARG A 915 8.76 -12.97 29.63
C ARG A 915 8.07 -14.33 29.75
N TYR A 916 8.66 -15.35 29.14
CA TYR A 916 8.22 -16.75 29.14
C TYR A 916 9.07 -17.62 30.05
N LEU A 917 10.38 -17.33 30.12
CA LEU A 917 11.37 -18.01 30.95
C LEU A 917 12.27 -16.98 31.63
N SER A 918 12.81 -17.31 32.80
CA SER A 918 13.84 -16.46 33.42
C SER A 918 15.11 -16.42 32.56
N LYS A 919 15.85 -15.32 32.67
CA LYS A 919 17.12 -15.15 31.95
C LYS A 919 18.14 -16.19 32.41
N GLU A 920 18.11 -16.54 33.70
CA GLU A 920 18.96 -17.50 34.37
C GLU A 920 18.73 -18.93 33.83
N THR A 921 17.47 -19.34 33.70
CA THR A 921 17.11 -20.64 33.10
C THR A 921 17.56 -20.70 31.63
N CYS A 922 17.30 -19.66 30.84
CA CYS A 922 17.77 -19.61 29.46
C CYS A 922 19.30 -19.69 29.37
N ALA A 923 20.02 -18.91 30.17
CA ALA A 923 21.49 -18.93 30.20
C ALA A 923 22.02 -20.32 30.55
N LEU A 924 21.49 -20.96 31.60
CA LEU A 924 21.89 -22.31 32.00
C LEU A 924 21.73 -23.32 30.85
N PHE A 925 20.54 -23.40 30.26
CA PHE A 925 20.26 -24.43 29.25
C PHE A 925 20.98 -24.20 27.91
N THR A 926 21.29 -22.95 27.58
CA THR A 926 21.92 -22.61 26.28
C THR A 926 23.45 -22.63 26.33
N THR A 927 24.05 -22.40 27.50
CA THR A 927 25.52 -22.34 27.67
C THR A 927 26.13 -23.62 28.24
N ASP A 928 25.40 -24.39 29.06
CA ASP A 928 25.90 -25.63 29.65
C ASP A 928 26.21 -26.67 28.55
N LYS A 929 27.36 -27.33 28.70
CA LYS A 929 27.91 -28.30 27.75
C LYS A 929 28.43 -29.53 28.49
N SER A 930 28.17 -30.69 27.90
CA SER A 930 28.76 -31.96 28.31
C SER A 930 30.30 -31.91 28.29
N LYS A 931 30.92 -32.55 29.28
CA LYS A 931 32.39 -32.72 29.34
C LYS A 931 32.92 -33.78 28.36
N ILE A 932 32.05 -34.66 27.86
CA ILE A 932 32.44 -35.83 27.05
C ILE A 932 31.85 -35.79 25.64
N SER A 933 31.04 -34.77 25.31
CA SER A 933 30.41 -34.63 24.01
C SER A 933 30.07 -33.16 23.71
N ARG A 934 29.63 -32.91 22.48
CA ARG A 934 29.15 -31.59 22.03
C ARG A 934 27.73 -31.23 22.50
N ARG A 935 27.04 -32.09 23.26
CA ARG A 935 25.66 -31.83 23.70
C ARG A 935 25.57 -30.77 24.80
N GLY A 936 24.56 -29.91 24.72
CA GLY A 936 24.09 -29.09 25.84
C GLY A 936 22.85 -29.69 26.48
N LEU A 937 22.25 -28.98 27.44
CA LEU A 937 21.01 -29.43 28.11
C LEU A 937 19.84 -29.44 27.13
N GLY A 938 19.58 -30.60 26.52
CA GLY A 938 18.56 -30.80 25.49
C GLY A 938 18.95 -30.27 24.10
N PHE A 939 19.82 -29.26 24.02
CA PHE A 939 20.33 -28.72 22.75
C PHE A 939 21.53 -29.50 22.18
N ASP A 940 21.67 -29.37 20.87
CA ASP A 940 22.86 -29.71 20.12
C ASP A 940 23.77 -28.48 19.98
N LYS A 941 25.10 -28.66 19.93
CA LYS A 941 26.07 -27.57 19.75
C LYS A 941 27.16 -27.97 18.73
N PRO A 942 27.89 -27.00 18.13
CA PRO A 942 29.00 -27.28 17.23
C PRO A 942 30.08 -28.18 17.85
N ASP A 943 30.67 -29.02 17.02
CA ASP A 943 31.85 -29.81 17.41
C ASP A 943 33.13 -29.05 17.06
N VAL A 944 33.68 -28.33 18.04
CA VAL A 944 34.92 -27.55 17.88
C VAL A 944 36.19 -28.39 17.91
N VAL A 945 36.09 -29.69 18.18
CA VAL A 945 37.24 -30.61 18.22
C VAL A 945 37.30 -31.43 16.94
N ASN A 946 36.14 -31.81 16.39
CA ASN A 946 36.03 -32.55 15.15
C ASN A 946 35.03 -31.89 14.20
N GLU A 947 35.51 -30.92 13.42
CA GLU A 947 34.71 -30.14 12.48
C GLU A 947 33.92 -31.03 11.50
N SER A 948 34.51 -32.14 11.04
CA SER A 948 33.84 -33.08 10.12
C SER A 948 32.62 -33.80 10.72
N LYS A 949 32.48 -33.78 12.05
CA LYS A 949 31.33 -34.34 12.79
C LYS A 949 30.41 -33.25 13.34
N SER A 950 30.72 -31.98 13.11
CA SER A 950 29.89 -30.87 13.54
C SER A 950 28.55 -30.86 12.80
N PRO A 951 27.43 -30.60 13.48
CA PRO A 951 26.13 -30.46 12.84
C PRO A 951 25.90 -29.04 12.24
N CYS A 952 26.88 -28.16 12.35
CA CYS A 952 26.85 -26.77 11.92
C CYS A 952 27.96 -26.51 10.90
N ALA A 953 27.86 -25.38 10.18
CA ALA A 953 28.91 -24.84 9.33
C ALA A 953 30.23 -24.58 10.08
N VAL A 954 31.34 -24.51 9.34
CA VAL A 954 32.69 -24.29 9.90
C VAL A 954 32.79 -22.90 10.54
N SER A 955 32.17 -21.87 9.95
CA SER A 955 32.15 -20.52 10.54
C SER A 955 31.23 -20.37 11.76
N ALA A 956 30.50 -21.42 12.18
CA ALA A 956 29.59 -21.33 13.32
C ALA A 956 30.34 -21.18 14.66
N PRO A 957 30.09 -20.12 15.45
CA PRO A 957 30.73 -19.95 16.76
C PRO A 957 30.40 -21.08 17.74
N ALA A 958 31.32 -21.35 18.68
CA ALA A 958 31.15 -22.40 19.69
C ALA A 958 29.92 -22.19 20.61
N SER A 959 29.44 -20.95 20.72
CA SER A 959 28.28 -20.55 21.51
C SER A 959 26.96 -21.06 20.91
N VAL A 960 26.93 -21.34 19.60
CA VAL A 960 25.74 -21.77 18.86
C VAL A 960 25.06 -22.96 19.54
N TYR A 961 23.73 -22.94 19.54
CA TYR A 961 22.91 -24.02 20.05
C TYR A 961 21.67 -24.22 19.18
N GLY A 962 21.15 -25.44 19.14
CA GLY A 962 20.02 -25.75 18.27
C GLY A 962 19.71 -27.23 18.21
N HIS A 963 19.05 -27.66 17.14
CA HIS A 963 18.80 -29.07 16.90
C HIS A 963 18.48 -29.35 15.42
N THR A 964 18.64 -30.61 15.02
CA THR A 964 18.22 -31.12 13.70
C THR A 964 17.07 -32.12 13.81
N GLY A 965 16.24 -32.23 12.77
CA GLY A 965 15.16 -33.21 12.66
C GLY A 965 15.37 -34.17 11.50
N PHE A 966 14.91 -35.41 11.67
CA PHE A 966 15.11 -36.49 10.71
C PHE A 966 14.43 -36.24 9.36
N THR A 967 13.25 -35.61 9.38
CA THR A 967 12.49 -35.14 8.20
C THR A 967 13.19 -34.04 7.40
N GLY A 968 14.38 -33.60 7.84
CA GLY A 968 15.22 -32.65 7.14
C GLY A 968 15.12 -31.24 7.69
N THR A 969 14.66 -31.10 8.94
CA THR A 969 14.52 -29.80 9.60
C THR A 969 15.78 -29.44 10.41
N CYS A 970 16.00 -28.17 10.68
CA CYS A 970 16.89 -27.70 11.74
C CYS A 970 16.50 -26.29 12.20
N ALA A 971 16.92 -25.94 13.42
CA ALA A 971 16.96 -24.57 13.88
C ALA A 971 18.21 -24.35 14.74
N TRP A 972 18.90 -23.24 14.49
CA TRP A 972 20.15 -22.86 15.14
C TRP A 972 20.06 -21.40 15.61
N VAL A 973 20.56 -21.15 16.82
CA VAL A 973 20.73 -19.81 17.39
C VAL A 973 22.20 -19.52 17.54
N ASP A 974 22.61 -18.37 17.04
CA ASP A 974 23.93 -17.79 17.25
C ASP A 974 23.80 -16.55 18.13
N PRO A 975 24.12 -16.65 19.43
CA PRO A 975 24.03 -15.51 20.34
C PRO A 975 25.12 -14.46 20.11
N ASP A 976 26.28 -14.84 19.54
CA ASP A 976 27.38 -13.90 19.29
C ASP A 976 27.01 -12.94 18.16
N ASN A 977 26.24 -13.44 17.20
CA ASN A 977 25.78 -12.69 16.05
C ASN A 977 24.28 -12.35 16.09
N GLY A 978 23.54 -12.64 17.17
CA GLY A 978 22.10 -12.35 17.23
C GLY A 978 21.27 -12.99 16.11
N LEU A 979 21.65 -14.19 15.63
CA LEU A 979 21.01 -14.87 14.51
C LEU A 979 20.11 -16.03 14.96
N VAL A 980 19.03 -16.24 14.20
CA VAL A 980 18.26 -17.48 14.19
C VAL A 980 18.18 -18.00 12.75
N TYR A 981 18.62 -19.22 12.53
CA TYR A 981 18.53 -19.90 11.24
C TYR A 981 17.60 -21.11 11.36
N VAL A 982 16.54 -21.15 10.54
CA VAL A 982 15.61 -22.28 10.44
C VAL A 982 15.56 -22.79 9.00
N PHE A 983 15.65 -24.11 8.85
CA PHE A 983 15.47 -24.80 7.58
C PHE A 983 14.46 -25.92 7.81
N LEU A 984 13.32 -25.88 7.13
CA LEU A 984 12.30 -26.94 7.18
C LEU A 984 12.19 -27.58 5.79
N SER A 985 12.24 -28.90 5.71
CA SER A 985 12.02 -29.65 4.48
C SER A 985 11.31 -30.97 4.79
N ASN A 986 10.89 -31.67 3.74
CA ASN A 986 10.37 -33.03 3.82
C ASN A 986 11.30 -34.03 3.12
N ARG A 987 12.59 -34.03 3.48
CA ARG A 987 13.63 -34.86 2.85
C ARG A 987 13.38 -36.36 2.90
N THR A 988 12.50 -36.80 3.80
CA THR A 988 12.10 -38.21 3.95
C THR A 988 11.03 -38.62 2.95
N TYR A 989 10.50 -37.69 2.15
CA TYR A 989 9.50 -37.99 1.13
C TYR A 989 10.16 -38.33 -0.23
N PRO A 990 9.68 -39.38 -0.93
CA PRO A 990 8.76 -40.41 -0.43
C PRO A 990 9.47 -41.47 0.43
N ASP A 991 10.81 -41.53 0.37
CA ASP A 991 11.61 -42.63 0.88
C ASP A 991 12.57 -42.18 2.00
N ALA A 992 12.21 -42.48 3.25
CA ALA A 992 12.91 -42.03 4.46
C ALA A 992 14.40 -42.44 4.55
N TRP A 993 14.84 -43.47 3.81
CA TRP A 993 16.24 -43.93 3.79
C TRP A 993 17.15 -43.13 2.85
N VAL A 994 16.61 -42.21 2.04
CA VAL A 994 17.40 -41.34 1.16
C VAL A 994 18.07 -40.24 1.99
N ASN A 995 19.41 -40.19 1.98
CA ASN A 995 20.20 -39.26 2.79
C ASN A 995 21.02 -38.24 1.97
N LYS A 996 20.44 -37.72 0.89
CA LYS A 996 21.12 -36.74 0.02
C LYS A 996 21.33 -35.39 0.71
N LEU A 997 20.34 -34.90 1.48
CA LEU A 997 20.43 -33.63 2.23
C LEU A 997 21.74 -33.52 3.04
N SER A 998 22.05 -34.53 3.88
CA SER A 998 23.27 -34.54 4.69
C SER A 998 24.52 -34.82 3.88
N LYS A 999 24.47 -35.69 2.85
CA LYS A 999 25.63 -35.97 1.98
C LYS A 999 26.08 -34.73 1.20
N MET A 1000 25.16 -33.85 0.86
CA MET A 1000 25.42 -32.61 0.13
C MET A 1000 25.73 -31.42 1.06
N ALA A 1001 25.65 -31.61 2.39
CA ALA A 1001 25.85 -30.58 3.40
C ALA A 1001 25.02 -29.30 3.15
N ILE A 1002 23.78 -29.46 2.68
CA ILE A 1002 22.94 -28.32 2.25
C ILE A 1002 22.68 -27.34 3.41
N ARG A 1003 22.35 -27.85 4.60
CA ARG A 1003 22.02 -26.99 5.75
C ARG A 1003 23.23 -26.19 6.21
N GLU A 1004 24.39 -26.83 6.17
CA GLU A 1004 25.69 -26.31 6.56
C GLU A 1004 26.17 -25.27 5.52
N LYS A 1005 26.02 -25.53 4.21
CA LYS A 1005 26.32 -24.55 3.15
C LYS A 1005 25.45 -23.30 3.24
N ILE A 1006 24.15 -23.46 3.52
CA ILE A 1006 23.25 -22.33 3.76
C ILE A 1006 23.73 -21.53 4.98
N GLN A 1007 24.04 -22.21 6.09
CA GLN A 1007 24.53 -21.56 7.30
C GLN A 1007 25.86 -20.83 7.07
N GLU A 1008 26.79 -21.42 6.32
CA GLU A 1008 28.04 -20.76 5.92
C GLU A 1008 27.77 -19.50 5.08
N THR A 1009 26.82 -19.57 4.15
CA THR A 1009 26.42 -18.40 3.32
C THR A 1009 25.87 -17.27 4.18
N ILE A 1010 25.15 -17.57 5.28
CA ILE A 1010 24.69 -16.55 6.24
C ILE A 1010 25.89 -15.88 6.92
N TYR A 1011 26.92 -16.64 7.30
CA TYR A 1011 28.15 -16.08 7.88
C TYR A 1011 28.96 -15.25 6.88
N GLU A 1012 29.03 -15.69 5.62
CA GLU A 1012 29.64 -14.91 4.54
C GLU A 1012 28.90 -13.59 4.29
N ALA A 1013 27.58 -13.56 4.45
CA ALA A 1013 26.79 -12.33 4.26
C ALA A 1013 27.13 -11.23 5.27
N MET A 1014 27.67 -11.59 6.44
CA MET A 1014 28.04 -10.65 7.50
C MET A 1014 29.48 -10.11 7.35
N LYS A 1015 30.29 -10.70 6.46
CA LYS A 1015 31.65 -10.26 6.14
C LYS A 1015 31.58 -9.33 4.93
#